data_AF-A0A1U7VGE6-F1
#
_entry.id   AF-A0A1U7VGE6-F1
#
_cell.length_a   1.000
_cell.length_b   1.000
_cell.length_c   1.000
_cell.angle_alpha   90.00
_cell.angle_beta   90.00
_cell.angle_gamma   90.00
#
_symmetry.space_group_name_H-M   'P 1'
#
loop_
_entity.id
_entity.type
_entity.pdbx_description
1 polymer ?
#
loop_
_entity_poly.entity_id
_entity_poly.type
_entity_poly.pdbx_seq_one_letter_code
_entity_poly.pdbx_strand_id
1 'polypeptide(L)'
;KIYLEKCGKPELAKAAECFTLAGCYEQAAGVYAKGNYFAECLLVCTKGKCFDLGLKYVEYWKQYAGKGNTAGKEAPEIDKIEMEFLENCAFNYCELNDRESMMKFVKAFPSMDTKRKFLKSRECLDELLLLEEELGNFTEAAEIAWLEGNILREADLIGKARDFDKASSLILLYVLSNSLWVPGSKGWPPKSFTQKEELLQRLISFARHGSNFEAMYIVVKVLSNESSDWSTVKHLFIASQKCKCLIAEMLCCRKILDVHFESNAAKYDWHDMESVNIQSSEELISCSQVSIRTLLLFWNLWKKNIIGLLDSLDVLDVEEFGENRNFCDFCLNYFGARQQLNDLNVTYVLLHPAAEWVKKIHPSFIRRSKKMEFIDSRHFIYAARNHWHAELLLVGLKVLETLESLYKSTATSMSLFQQSICLLNIYEIAKFLNESKGKHLDSKSFEWRIRNFLMQSFKYFDNVFPLDPRQSMVENMISLRRTELSSDLLEEFVLQDTNNKGLLSYGQIGRTVMILLASGGHSEDLYKKIVGKIPTEPWKSFMEILGSKKSTERTEEERTEESVSVNPICEGKTLESHEAFSSSNSDLECCRKSLNNPSEVLDLVFVQKFSEALQDTFNANWIRLNDYISPGCFLYLVERFLILASQRRGSFFTTRSSLVEWLISEQSEVLPTSRLAINTQSLENFYYSILVMVKQFIFDKVGTVEWISRSKISVNAYYKLFVLRLVVILCLLCVNCGKYYDVLYQVLSNNDVRNQLPKYFYGVLRQGMKRNYLQTSEVGEAFRNASDPLLFVSLGENDTRKYSNVIPVQLGTNCNREDIIDSLFPARIGSQTPNTTVPKVMTNQFTTSPSNYGNQPKSLIMPLSEVTPLSEQILQMNWALFHEISDFLKLISSSENDGTFANISVVVQKVKEEINTHINFLTAAITLPAGKKLYAGEDMIKELHLMLQELKQLHSLLETSDSEVASAERLLKSLLSRKPKLETLLSQCIVPEDNNDCEEKGNTVCGEVEKIELPSATTNVESNNQVAERKQPGKGKKSKKHKGKGKKK
;
A
#
# COMPACT_ATOMS: atom_id res chain seq x y z
N LYS A 1 45.45 2.21 85.09
CA LYS A 1 45.33 1.07 86.05
C LYS A 1 45.02 1.50 87.47
N ILE A 2 45.80 2.40 88.11
CA ILE A 2 45.54 2.85 89.50
C ILE A 2 44.10 3.37 89.69
N TYR A 3 43.63 4.28 88.81
CA TYR A 3 42.25 4.78 88.84
C TYR A 3 41.16 3.71 88.62
N LEU A 4 41.46 2.65 87.86
CA LEU A 4 40.52 1.56 87.56
C LEU A 4 40.40 0.55 88.71
N GLU A 5 41.53 0.25 89.38
CA GLU A 5 41.62 -0.81 90.39
C GLU A 5 41.40 -0.31 91.82
N LYS A 6 41.65 0.98 92.12
CA LYS A 6 41.63 1.52 93.50
C LYS A 6 40.61 2.63 93.79
N CYS A 7 40.00 3.27 92.79
CA CYS A 7 39.20 4.51 92.99
C CYS A 7 37.68 4.38 92.77
N GLY A 8 37.16 3.20 92.39
CA GLY A 8 35.71 2.96 92.24
C GLY A 8 35.04 3.67 91.05
N LYS A 9 33.69 3.61 90.99
CA LYS A 9 32.87 4.15 89.87
C LYS A 9 33.10 5.63 89.51
N PRO A 10 33.32 6.59 90.44
CA PRO A 10 33.39 8.01 90.06
C PRO A 10 34.69 8.41 89.33
N GLU A 11 35.74 7.59 89.32
CA GLU A 11 36.99 7.88 88.62
C GLU A 11 37.21 7.04 87.34
N LEU A 12 36.17 6.32 86.87
CA LEU A 12 36.23 5.53 85.64
C LEU A 12 36.51 6.39 84.39
N ALA A 13 35.98 7.62 84.32
CA ALA A 13 36.24 8.54 83.22
C ALA A 13 37.74 8.92 83.12
N LYS A 14 38.39 9.26 84.26
CA LYS A 14 39.83 9.56 84.31
C LYS A 14 40.68 8.34 84.01
N ALA A 15 40.26 7.16 84.46
CA ALA A 15 40.92 5.90 84.14
C ALA A 15 40.92 5.64 82.63
N ALA A 16 39.77 5.82 81.99
CA ALA A 16 39.59 5.63 80.55
C ALA A 16 40.32 6.69 79.71
N GLU A 17 40.38 7.94 80.18
CA GLU A 17 41.17 9.01 79.56
C GLU A 17 42.68 8.68 79.60
N CYS A 18 43.20 8.18 80.73
CA CYS A 18 44.57 7.70 80.82
C CYS A 18 44.86 6.55 79.84
N PHE A 19 43.93 5.60 79.68
CA PHE A 19 44.07 4.52 78.70
C PHE A 19 44.01 5.03 77.25
N THR A 20 43.21 6.06 76.99
CA THR A 20 43.10 6.72 75.67
C THR A 20 44.40 7.45 75.31
N LEU A 21 45.01 8.16 76.26
CA LEU A 21 46.31 8.81 76.10
C LEU A 21 47.46 7.82 75.92
N ALA A 22 47.36 6.64 76.55
CA ALA A 22 48.33 5.55 76.41
C ALA A 22 48.18 4.74 75.10
N GLY A 23 47.20 5.04 74.25
CA GLY A 23 46.92 4.29 73.02
C GLY A 23 46.22 2.95 73.22
N CYS A 24 45.81 2.60 74.45
CA CYS A 24 45.10 1.37 74.77
C CYS A 24 43.58 1.53 74.56
N TYR A 25 43.17 1.74 73.30
CA TYR A 25 41.80 2.14 72.96
C TYR A 25 40.72 1.10 73.30
N GLU A 26 40.97 -0.20 73.16
CA GLU A 26 40.01 -1.26 73.55
C GLU A 26 39.75 -1.27 75.05
N GLN A 27 40.81 -1.10 75.86
CA GLN A 27 40.71 -1.03 77.31
C GLN A 27 40.00 0.26 77.74
N ALA A 28 40.29 1.38 77.09
CA ALA A 28 39.61 2.65 77.32
C ALA A 28 38.11 2.55 77.00
N ALA A 29 37.73 2.00 75.84
CA ALA A 29 36.34 1.79 75.45
C ALA A 29 35.60 0.89 76.45
N GLY A 30 36.22 -0.21 76.88
CA GLY A 30 35.63 -1.10 77.89
C GLY A 30 35.45 -0.46 79.27
N VAL A 31 36.29 0.52 79.65
CA VAL A 31 36.14 1.28 80.89
C VAL A 31 35.05 2.36 80.76
N TYR A 32 34.99 3.07 79.63
CA TYR A 32 33.90 4.02 79.34
C TYR A 32 32.54 3.30 79.28
N ALA A 33 32.47 2.12 78.66
CA ALA A 33 31.25 1.30 78.59
C ALA A 33 30.75 0.88 79.99
N LYS A 34 31.66 0.47 80.88
CA LYS A 34 31.34 0.14 82.29
C LYS A 34 30.88 1.36 83.11
N GLY A 35 31.28 2.56 82.71
CA GLY A 35 30.91 3.82 83.34
C GLY A 35 29.64 4.46 82.79
N ASN A 36 28.95 3.85 81.81
CA ASN A 36 27.82 4.43 81.08
C ASN A 36 28.15 5.74 80.32
N TYR A 37 29.41 5.95 79.94
CA TYR A 37 29.85 7.09 79.15
C TYR A 37 29.73 6.77 77.65
N PHE A 38 28.52 6.91 77.11
CA PHE A 38 28.17 6.48 75.73
C PHE A 38 28.98 7.23 74.67
N ALA A 39 29.02 8.56 74.76
CA ALA A 39 29.68 9.42 73.78
C ALA A 39 31.20 9.17 73.74
N GLU A 40 31.83 9.15 74.91
CA GLU A 40 33.26 8.97 75.06
C GLU A 40 33.72 7.57 74.64
N CYS A 41 32.90 6.54 74.89
CA CYS A 41 33.17 5.17 74.44
C CYS A 41 33.22 5.07 72.92
N LEU A 42 32.19 5.59 72.22
CA LEU A 42 32.12 5.55 70.77
C LEU A 42 33.21 6.42 70.13
N LEU A 43 33.51 7.59 70.71
CA LEU A 43 34.57 8.46 70.24
C LEU A 43 35.95 7.79 70.34
N VAL A 44 36.21 7.07 71.44
CA VAL A 44 37.43 6.26 71.60
C VAL A 44 37.46 5.08 70.63
N CYS A 45 36.34 4.42 70.39
CA CYS A 45 36.25 3.35 69.38
C CYS A 45 36.57 3.88 67.97
N THR A 46 36.06 5.07 67.61
CA THR A 46 36.38 5.73 66.34
C THR A 46 37.87 6.09 66.26
N LYS A 47 38.42 6.68 67.32
CA LYS A 47 39.83 7.11 67.39
C LYS A 47 40.80 5.93 67.33
N GLY A 48 40.46 4.82 67.99
CA GLY A 48 41.25 3.59 68.01
C GLY A 48 40.97 2.63 66.85
N LYS A 49 40.04 2.96 65.94
CA LYS A 49 39.53 2.07 64.87
C LYS A 49 39.01 0.71 65.38
N CYS A 50 38.51 0.67 66.62
CA CYS A 50 37.93 -0.52 67.25
C CYS A 50 36.45 -0.67 66.87
N PHE A 51 36.13 -0.67 65.57
CA PHE A 51 34.75 -0.50 65.08
C PHE A 51 33.82 -1.65 65.48
N ASP A 52 34.27 -2.91 65.42
CA ASP A 52 33.48 -4.07 65.85
C ASP A 52 33.18 -4.07 67.36
N LEU A 53 34.12 -3.57 68.17
CA LEU A 53 33.94 -3.43 69.61
C LEU A 53 32.92 -2.33 69.92
N GLY A 54 33.00 -1.20 69.20
CA GLY A 54 32.02 -0.12 69.29
C GLY A 54 30.61 -0.56 68.88
N LEU A 55 30.46 -1.32 67.80
CA LEU A 55 29.15 -1.85 67.36
C LEU A 55 28.51 -2.76 68.41
N LYS A 56 29.31 -3.63 69.06
CA LYS A 56 28.82 -4.47 70.17
C LYS A 56 28.33 -3.63 71.36
N TYR A 57 28.98 -2.52 71.66
CA TYR A 57 28.52 -1.61 72.71
C TYR A 57 27.24 -0.88 72.33
N VAL A 58 27.06 -0.48 71.07
CA VAL A 58 25.80 0.05 70.56
C VAL A 58 24.66 -0.95 70.74
N GLU A 59 24.84 -2.20 70.32
CA GLU A 59 23.84 -3.28 70.49
C GLU A 59 23.52 -3.55 71.97
N TYR A 60 24.56 -3.60 72.81
CA TYR A 60 24.43 -3.78 74.26
C TYR A 60 23.58 -2.68 74.89
N TRP A 61 23.81 -1.42 74.50
CA TRP A 61 23.09 -0.29 75.05
C TRP A 61 21.66 -0.16 74.52
N LYS A 62 21.37 -0.54 73.26
CA LYS A 62 19.99 -0.67 72.75
C LYS A 62 19.16 -1.67 73.56
N GLN A 63 19.74 -2.82 73.90
CA GLN A 63 19.07 -3.83 74.74
C GLN A 63 18.84 -3.36 76.18
N TYR A 64 19.72 -2.50 76.70
CA TYR A 64 19.62 -1.93 78.04
C TYR A 64 18.57 -0.80 78.12
N ALA A 65 18.50 0.05 77.09
CA ALA A 65 17.53 1.15 76.97
C ALA A 65 16.08 0.63 76.88
N GLY A 66 15.84 -0.50 76.20
CA GLY A 66 14.52 -1.13 76.12
C GLY A 66 13.96 -1.70 77.43
N LYS A 67 14.74 -1.73 78.52
CA LYS A 67 14.35 -2.26 79.85
C LYS A 67 14.17 -1.18 80.93
N GLY A 68 14.46 0.10 80.66
CA GLY A 68 14.45 1.18 81.65
C GLY A 68 13.42 2.29 81.37
N ASN A 69 12.66 2.69 82.39
CA ASN A 69 11.62 3.75 82.33
C ASN A 69 12.16 5.20 82.34
N THR A 70 13.38 5.47 81.86
CA THR A 70 13.94 6.83 81.82
C THR A 70 13.88 7.42 80.42
N ALA A 71 12.66 7.60 79.89
CA ALA A 71 12.42 8.33 78.66
C ALA A 71 12.19 9.82 78.98
N GLY A 72 12.99 10.73 78.41
CA GLY A 72 12.62 12.14 78.45
C GLY A 72 13.56 13.16 77.83
N LYS A 73 14.89 13.05 77.99
CA LYS A 73 15.80 14.14 77.54
C LYS A 73 17.13 13.71 76.88
N GLU A 74 17.68 12.53 77.17
CA GLU A 74 19.00 12.11 76.65
C GLU A 74 18.91 11.17 75.41
N ALA A 75 17.75 10.59 75.13
CA ALA A 75 17.55 9.65 74.01
C ALA A 75 17.89 10.21 72.61
N PRO A 76 17.42 11.41 72.19
CA PRO A 76 17.70 11.90 70.84
C PRO A 76 19.18 12.31 70.65
N GLU A 77 19.89 12.63 71.72
CA GLU A 77 21.32 12.96 71.68
C GLU A 77 22.17 11.67 71.55
N ILE A 78 21.76 10.60 72.22
CA ILE A 78 22.35 9.26 72.09
C ILE A 78 22.14 8.71 70.67
N ASP A 79 20.93 8.81 70.12
CA ASP A 79 20.63 8.35 68.75
C ASP A 79 21.48 9.11 67.71
N LYS A 80 21.71 10.41 67.92
CA LYS A 80 22.57 11.22 67.04
C LYS A 80 24.04 10.78 67.09
N ILE A 81 24.56 10.52 68.29
CA ILE A 81 25.94 10.06 68.49
C ILE A 81 26.13 8.65 67.93
N GLU A 82 25.14 7.77 68.10
CA GLU A 82 25.14 6.44 67.51
C GLU A 82 25.20 6.53 65.97
N MET A 83 24.33 7.35 65.37
CA MET A 83 24.31 7.57 63.93
C MET A 83 25.65 8.09 63.41
N GLU A 84 26.24 9.08 64.08
CA GLU A 84 27.54 9.63 63.71
C GLU A 84 28.65 8.58 63.81
N PHE A 85 28.61 7.71 64.83
CA PHE A 85 29.54 6.59 64.95
C PHE A 85 29.38 5.58 63.80
N LEU A 86 28.15 5.15 63.51
CA LEU A 86 27.84 4.18 62.46
C LEU A 86 28.20 4.72 61.07
N GLU A 87 27.88 5.99 60.78
CA GLU A 87 28.28 6.67 59.54
C GLU A 87 29.80 6.76 59.41
N ASN A 88 30.52 7.10 60.49
CA ASN A 88 31.98 7.15 60.48
C ASN A 88 32.62 5.77 60.27
N CYS A 89 32.07 4.71 60.86
CA CYS A 89 32.55 3.35 60.66
C CYS A 89 32.32 2.89 59.21
N ALA A 90 31.09 3.05 58.72
CA ALA A 90 30.74 2.72 57.34
C ALA A 90 31.59 3.52 56.35
N PHE A 91 31.83 4.81 56.62
CA PHE A 91 32.68 5.68 55.81
C PHE A 91 34.13 5.19 55.74
N ASN A 92 34.72 4.84 56.88
CA ASN A 92 36.11 4.33 56.90
C ASN A 92 36.26 3.04 56.08
N TYR A 93 35.32 2.10 56.20
CA TYR A 93 35.37 0.86 55.39
C TYR A 93 35.08 1.12 53.91
N CYS A 94 34.23 2.09 53.59
CA CYS A 94 33.99 2.55 52.22
C CYS A 94 35.27 3.12 51.58
N GLU A 95 36.03 3.95 52.29
CA GLU A 95 37.33 4.49 51.82
C GLU A 95 38.38 3.40 51.60
N LEU A 96 38.32 2.31 52.37
CA LEU A 96 39.19 1.14 52.23
C LEU A 96 38.73 0.17 51.12
N ASN A 97 37.62 0.49 50.42
CA ASN A 97 36.97 -0.37 49.45
C ASN A 97 36.56 -1.77 50.00
N ASP A 98 36.36 -1.87 51.33
CA ASP A 98 35.86 -3.05 52.01
C ASP A 98 34.34 -2.96 52.14
N ARG A 99 33.66 -3.38 51.08
CA ARG A 99 32.20 -3.27 50.97
C ARG A 99 31.45 -4.22 51.89
N GLU A 100 32.03 -5.38 52.22
CA GLU A 100 31.43 -6.36 53.12
C GLU A 100 31.36 -5.82 54.56
N SER A 101 32.49 -5.33 55.07
CA SER A 101 32.55 -4.72 56.39
C SER A 101 31.70 -3.45 56.46
N MET A 102 31.70 -2.61 55.42
CA MET A 102 30.82 -1.43 55.33
C MET A 102 29.34 -1.82 55.50
N MET A 103 28.88 -2.84 54.76
CA MET A 103 27.48 -3.26 54.79
C MET A 103 27.02 -3.77 56.15
N LYS A 104 27.93 -4.30 56.98
CA LYS A 104 27.63 -4.65 58.37
C LYS A 104 27.16 -3.44 59.18
N PHE A 105 27.82 -2.29 59.04
CA PHE A 105 27.45 -1.05 59.74
C PHE A 105 26.24 -0.37 59.10
N VAL A 106 26.15 -0.37 57.76
CA VAL A 106 24.98 0.20 57.05
C VAL A 106 23.71 -0.57 57.39
N LYS A 107 23.75 -1.90 57.50
CA LYS A 107 22.59 -2.70 57.92
C LYS A 107 22.11 -2.32 59.34
N ALA A 108 23.01 -1.84 60.21
CA ALA A 108 22.71 -1.40 61.56
C ALA A 108 22.06 0.00 61.66
N PHE A 109 21.99 0.76 60.56
CA PHE A 109 21.32 2.06 60.54
C PHE A 109 19.81 1.93 60.87
N PRO A 110 19.21 2.92 61.54
CA PRO A 110 17.88 2.83 62.12
C PRO A 110 16.75 2.92 61.09
N SER A 111 16.97 3.52 59.92
CA SER A 111 15.92 3.69 58.90
C SER A 111 16.42 3.33 57.49
N MET A 112 15.51 2.94 56.61
CA MET A 112 15.86 2.71 55.20
C MET A 112 16.29 4.00 54.50
N ASP A 113 15.72 5.15 54.87
CA ASP A 113 16.09 6.44 54.28
C ASP A 113 17.54 6.82 54.58
N THR A 114 18.02 6.54 55.79
CA THR A 114 19.43 6.77 56.15
C THR A 114 20.37 5.81 55.42
N LYS A 115 19.97 4.54 55.24
CA LYS A 115 20.70 3.56 54.42
C LYS A 115 20.79 4.00 52.96
N ARG A 116 19.65 4.33 52.35
CA ARG A 116 19.53 4.85 50.97
C ARG A 116 20.37 6.12 50.78
N LYS A 117 20.25 7.09 51.69
CA LYS A 117 20.97 8.36 51.62
C LYS A 117 22.48 8.16 51.70
N PHE A 118 22.96 7.33 52.63
CA PHE A 118 24.39 7.04 52.77
C PHE A 118 24.94 6.34 51.53
N LEU A 119 24.32 5.22 51.11
CA LEU A 119 24.78 4.46 49.95
C LEU A 119 24.71 5.27 48.65
N LYS A 120 23.65 6.06 48.43
CA LYS A 120 23.56 6.99 47.28
C LYS A 120 24.65 8.07 47.34
N SER A 121 24.93 8.64 48.51
CA SER A 121 25.97 9.68 48.67
C SER A 121 27.39 9.18 48.44
N ARG A 122 27.61 7.87 48.58
CA ARG A 122 28.91 7.20 48.37
C ARG A 122 28.97 6.39 47.07
N GLU A 123 27.91 6.46 46.26
CA GLU A 123 27.79 5.77 44.97
C GLU A 123 27.86 4.23 45.05
N CYS A 124 27.52 3.65 46.20
CA CYS A 124 27.47 2.20 46.46
C CYS A 124 26.13 1.61 45.97
N LEU A 125 25.86 1.69 44.66
CA LEU A 125 24.58 1.26 44.06
C LEU A 125 24.42 -0.26 44.03
N ASP A 126 25.50 -1.03 43.79
CA ASP A 126 25.47 -2.49 43.78
C ASP A 126 25.01 -3.03 45.15
N GLU A 127 25.55 -2.47 46.23
CA GLU A 127 25.20 -2.85 47.61
C GLU A 127 23.79 -2.42 47.99
N LEU A 128 23.37 -1.24 47.51
CA LEU A 128 22.01 -0.75 47.71
C LEU A 128 21.00 -1.65 46.99
N LEU A 129 21.30 -2.08 45.76
CA LEU A 129 20.46 -2.99 44.99
C LEU A 129 20.30 -4.33 45.72
N LEU A 130 21.41 -4.93 46.19
CA LEU A 130 21.37 -6.17 46.97
C LEU A 130 20.56 -6.01 48.26
N LEU A 131 20.72 -4.89 48.97
CA LEU A 131 19.98 -4.60 50.19
C LEU A 131 18.47 -4.49 49.95
N GLU A 132 18.04 -3.77 48.91
CA GLU A 132 16.62 -3.64 48.56
C GLU A 132 16.04 -4.99 48.10
N GLU A 133 16.81 -5.80 47.37
CA GLU A 133 16.39 -7.14 46.94
C GLU A 133 16.26 -8.13 48.12
N GLU A 134 17.20 -8.11 49.08
CA GLU A 134 17.13 -8.90 50.32
C GLU A 134 15.86 -8.57 51.14
N LEU A 135 15.42 -7.31 51.11
CA LEU A 135 14.23 -6.83 51.82
C LEU A 135 12.93 -7.03 51.02
N GLY A 136 13.01 -7.49 49.77
CA GLY A 136 11.86 -7.69 48.89
C GLY A 136 11.29 -6.41 48.27
N ASN A 137 12.01 -5.28 48.36
CA ASN A 137 11.64 -4.00 47.76
C ASN A 137 12.03 -3.97 46.27
N PHE A 138 11.41 -4.86 45.49
CA PHE A 138 11.81 -5.09 44.09
C PHE A 138 11.59 -3.87 43.18
N THR A 139 10.63 -3.00 43.49
CA THR A 139 10.37 -1.75 42.76
C THR A 139 11.54 -0.78 42.87
N GLU A 140 12.05 -0.54 44.08
CA GLU A 140 13.20 0.33 44.30
C GLU A 140 14.50 -0.32 43.83
N ALA A 141 14.64 -1.64 43.97
CA ALA A 141 15.75 -2.37 43.36
C ALA A 141 15.78 -2.20 41.83
N ALA A 142 14.61 -2.22 41.18
CA ALA A 142 14.50 -1.98 39.75
C ALA A 142 14.87 -0.54 39.35
N GLU A 143 14.50 0.47 40.15
CA GLU A 143 14.95 1.86 39.93
C GLU A 143 16.47 2.00 40.03
N ILE A 144 17.12 1.24 40.91
CA ILE A 144 18.58 1.22 41.01
C ILE A 144 19.20 0.54 39.79
N ALA A 145 18.67 -0.61 39.36
CA ALA A 145 19.12 -1.29 38.14
C ALA A 145 18.92 -0.40 36.89
N TRP A 146 17.85 0.39 36.87
CA TRP A 146 17.61 1.42 35.87
C TRP A 146 18.73 2.45 35.88
N LEU A 147 19.07 3.05 37.04
CA LEU A 147 20.18 4.03 37.18
C LEU A 147 21.55 3.47 36.76
N GLU A 148 21.76 2.16 36.89
CA GLU A 148 22.99 1.49 36.45
C GLU A 148 23.04 1.22 34.93
N GLY A 149 21.89 1.29 34.26
CA GLY A 149 21.74 1.01 32.83
C GLY A 149 21.61 -0.48 32.50
N ASN A 150 21.34 -1.32 33.50
CA ASN A 150 21.20 -2.76 33.31
C ASN A 150 19.73 -3.16 33.09
N ILE A 151 19.28 -3.00 31.84
CA ILE A 151 17.88 -3.21 31.44
C ILE A 151 17.39 -4.64 31.71
N LEU A 152 18.25 -5.64 31.49
CA LEU A 152 17.88 -7.03 31.76
C LEU A 152 17.68 -7.27 33.26
N ARG A 153 18.55 -6.70 34.11
CA ARG A 153 18.39 -6.80 35.56
C ARG A 153 17.15 -6.06 36.06
N GLU A 154 16.86 -4.89 35.49
CA GLU A 154 15.63 -4.15 35.76
C GLU A 154 14.37 -4.97 35.42
N ALA A 155 14.32 -5.57 34.23
CA ALA A 155 13.21 -6.42 33.80
C ALA A 155 12.98 -7.58 34.78
N ASP A 156 14.06 -8.17 35.31
CA ASP A 156 13.99 -9.29 36.25
C ASP A 156 13.40 -8.87 37.59
N LEU A 157 13.81 -7.71 38.11
CA LEU A 157 13.33 -7.17 39.38
C LEU A 157 11.86 -6.73 39.25
N ILE A 158 11.47 -6.12 38.13
CA ILE A 158 10.07 -5.77 37.83
C ILE A 158 9.22 -7.04 37.69
N GLY A 159 9.74 -8.10 37.06
CA GLY A 159 9.08 -9.39 37.01
C GLY A 159 8.86 -10.00 38.40
N LYS A 160 9.83 -9.87 39.32
CA LYS A 160 9.66 -10.25 40.73
C LYS A 160 8.64 -9.38 41.46
N ALA A 161 8.53 -8.10 41.11
CA ALA A 161 7.51 -7.18 41.59
C ALA A 161 6.10 -7.45 41.02
N ARG A 162 5.95 -8.46 40.15
CA ARG A 162 4.71 -8.90 39.48
C ARG A 162 4.13 -7.93 38.44
N ASP A 163 4.92 -6.99 37.95
CA ASP A 163 4.55 -6.15 36.79
C ASP A 163 5.08 -6.78 35.49
N PHE A 164 4.39 -7.84 35.06
CA PHE A 164 4.83 -8.65 33.92
C PHE A 164 4.76 -7.92 32.57
N ASP A 165 3.82 -6.98 32.41
CA ASP A 165 3.66 -6.20 31.17
C ASP A 165 4.83 -5.23 30.97
N LYS A 166 5.27 -4.55 32.04
CA LYS A 166 6.46 -3.70 31.99
C LYS A 166 7.74 -4.51 31.81
N ALA A 167 7.86 -5.65 32.50
CA ALA A 167 9.01 -6.54 32.35
C ALA A 167 9.14 -7.08 30.91
N SER A 168 8.04 -7.54 30.30
CA SER A 168 8.04 -8.01 28.91
C SER A 168 8.37 -6.90 27.92
N SER A 169 7.85 -5.68 28.14
CA SER A 169 8.16 -4.51 27.31
C SER A 169 9.64 -4.12 27.33
N LEU A 170 10.30 -4.22 28.50
CA LEU A 170 11.75 -3.95 28.63
C LEU A 170 12.60 -5.00 27.89
N ILE A 171 12.22 -6.28 27.98
CA ILE A 171 12.91 -7.33 27.21
C ILE A 171 12.68 -7.10 25.71
N LEU A 172 11.47 -6.73 25.29
CA LEU A 172 11.18 -6.44 23.88
C LEU A 172 12.05 -5.29 23.36
N LEU A 173 12.10 -4.16 24.08
CA LEU A 173 12.98 -3.03 23.77
C LEU A 173 14.43 -3.48 23.57
N TYR A 174 14.94 -4.30 24.50
CA TYR A 174 16.31 -4.80 24.43
C TYR A 174 16.52 -5.71 23.21
N VAL A 175 15.65 -6.69 22.98
CA VAL A 175 15.80 -7.66 21.89
C VAL A 175 15.64 -7.01 20.52
N LEU A 176 14.63 -6.16 20.34
CA LEU A 176 14.37 -5.47 19.07
C LEU A 176 15.52 -4.53 18.72
N SER A 177 15.90 -3.63 19.63
CA SER A 177 16.96 -2.65 19.38
C SER A 177 18.33 -3.32 19.17
N ASN A 178 18.67 -4.37 19.92
CA ASN A 178 19.90 -5.13 19.70
C ASN A 178 19.91 -5.82 18.34
N SER A 179 18.78 -6.41 17.93
CA SER A 179 18.68 -7.04 16.61
C SER A 179 18.91 -6.03 15.48
N LEU A 180 18.40 -4.80 15.63
CA LEU A 180 18.51 -3.76 14.61
C LEU A 180 19.89 -3.10 14.59
N TRP A 181 20.48 -2.81 15.75
CA TRP A 181 21.65 -1.93 15.90
C TRP A 181 22.94 -2.64 16.34
N VAL A 182 23.06 -3.95 16.09
CA VAL A 182 24.35 -4.68 16.19
C VAL A 182 25.47 -3.86 15.53
N PRO A 183 26.69 -3.78 16.12
CA PRO A 183 27.79 -3.00 15.56
C PRO A 183 28.00 -3.21 14.06
N GLY A 184 27.94 -2.12 13.28
CA GLY A 184 28.04 -2.13 11.81
C GLY A 184 26.71 -2.35 11.07
N SER A 185 25.60 -2.51 11.77
CA SER A 185 24.25 -2.52 11.18
C SER A 185 23.77 -1.10 10.85
N LYS A 186 22.90 -0.98 9.84
CA LYS A 186 22.22 0.26 9.46
C LYS A 186 20.77 0.34 10.00
N GLY A 187 20.39 -0.57 10.90
CA GLY A 187 19.04 -0.69 11.45
C GLY A 187 18.36 -1.94 10.89
N TRP A 188 17.88 -1.89 9.65
CA TRP A 188 17.21 -3.02 9.00
C TRP A 188 18.15 -3.77 8.03
N PRO A 189 18.07 -5.11 7.88
CA PRO A 189 17.18 -6.06 8.58
C PRO A 189 17.67 -6.45 9.99
N PRO A 190 16.76 -6.95 10.87
CA PRO A 190 17.13 -7.41 12.21
C PRO A 190 18.06 -8.63 12.12
N LYS A 191 19.19 -8.57 12.83
CA LYS A 191 20.21 -9.62 12.88
C LYS A 191 20.02 -10.49 14.13
N SER A 192 20.52 -11.72 14.06
CA SER A 192 20.62 -12.60 15.24
C SER A 192 21.82 -12.23 16.11
N PHE A 193 21.74 -12.54 17.40
CA PHE A 193 22.81 -12.40 18.38
C PHE A 193 22.71 -13.52 19.43
N THR A 194 23.80 -13.80 20.15
CA THR A 194 23.98 -15.03 20.94
C THR A 194 22.92 -15.32 21.99
N GLN A 195 22.32 -14.30 22.60
CA GLN A 195 21.32 -14.44 23.68
C GLN A 195 19.87 -14.26 23.20
N LYS A 196 19.64 -14.08 21.90
CA LYS A 196 18.35 -13.65 21.37
C LYS A 196 17.23 -14.65 21.69
N GLU A 197 17.43 -15.92 21.39
CA GLU A 197 16.40 -16.96 21.59
C GLU A 197 16.08 -17.18 23.08
N GLU A 198 17.08 -17.12 23.97
CA GLU A 198 16.88 -17.20 25.42
C GLU A 198 16.02 -16.02 25.92
N LEU A 199 16.33 -14.80 25.47
CA LEU A 199 15.57 -13.61 25.84
C LEU A 199 14.15 -13.61 25.26
N LEU A 200 13.95 -14.16 24.06
CA LEU A 200 12.60 -14.33 23.48
C LEU A 200 11.76 -15.34 24.29
N GLN A 201 12.34 -16.45 24.73
CA GLN A 201 11.63 -17.39 25.62
C GLN A 201 11.30 -16.75 26.98
N ARG A 202 12.23 -15.95 27.50
CA ARG A 202 12.01 -15.19 28.72
C ARG A 202 10.89 -14.16 28.58
N LEU A 203 10.83 -13.45 27.45
CA LEU A 203 9.75 -12.53 27.12
C LEU A 203 8.39 -13.27 27.13
N ILE A 204 8.30 -14.43 26.47
CA ILE A 204 7.08 -15.27 26.49
C ILE A 204 6.69 -15.64 27.93
N SER A 205 7.66 -16.01 28.76
CA SER A 205 7.39 -16.41 30.15
C SER A 205 6.75 -15.28 30.97
N PHE A 206 7.20 -14.04 30.81
CA PHE A 206 6.55 -12.89 31.45
C PHE A 206 5.21 -12.57 30.81
N ALA A 207 5.14 -12.57 29.48
CA ALA A 207 3.91 -12.24 28.77
C ALA A 207 2.75 -13.20 29.10
N ARG A 208 3.01 -14.49 29.42
CA ARG A 208 1.98 -15.46 29.86
C ARG A 208 1.21 -15.02 31.11
N HIS A 209 1.83 -14.19 31.95
CA HIS A 209 1.23 -13.66 33.17
C HIS A 209 0.77 -12.20 33.02
N GLY A 210 0.94 -11.61 31.84
CA GLY A 210 0.54 -10.25 31.51
C GLY A 210 -0.78 -10.18 30.73
N SER A 211 -1.22 -8.95 30.46
CA SER A 211 -2.48 -8.68 29.73
C SER A 211 -2.33 -8.84 28.22
N ASN A 212 -1.11 -8.68 27.68
CA ASN A 212 -0.83 -8.61 26.24
C ASN A 212 -0.14 -9.86 25.67
N PHE A 213 -0.45 -11.05 26.21
CA PHE A 213 0.20 -12.30 25.82
C PHE A 213 0.17 -12.57 24.31
N GLU A 214 -1.01 -12.47 23.69
CA GLU A 214 -1.20 -12.81 22.27
C GLU A 214 -0.40 -11.90 21.35
N ALA A 215 -0.44 -10.58 21.59
CA ALA A 215 0.34 -9.58 20.87
C ALA A 215 1.85 -9.83 21.00
N MET A 216 2.33 -10.09 22.23
CA MET A 216 3.75 -10.36 22.48
C MET A 216 4.22 -11.68 21.85
N TYR A 217 3.39 -12.72 21.86
CA TYR A 217 3.69 -13.98 21.21
C TYR A 217 3.88 -13.80 19.69
N ILE A 218 3.02 -13.00 19.04
CA ILE A 218 3.16 -12.67 17.62
C ILE A 218 4.46 -11.90 17.38
N VAL A 219 4.77 -10.87 18.18
CA VAL A 219 6.02 -10.10 18.05
C VAL A 219 7.25 -11.01 18.19
N VAL A 220 7.24 -11.95 19.15
CA VAL A 220 8.32 -12.93 19.30
C VAL A 220 8.45 -13.78 18.05
N LYS A 221 7.35 -14.33 17.52
CA LYS A 221 7.38 -15.11 16.28
C LYS A 221 7.88 -14.31 15.08
N VAL A 222 7.54 -13.02 14.99
CA VAL A 222 8.06 -12.12 13.96
C VAL A 222 9.55 -11.85 14.14
N LEU A 223 10.06 -11.77 15.37
CA LEU A 223 11.48 -11.52 15.65
C LEU A 223 12.35 -12.78 15.60
N SER A 224 11.76 -13.96 15.77
CA SER A 224 12.45 -15.25 15.60
C SER A 224 13.06 -15.34 14.20
N ASN A 225 14.20 -16.04 14.10
CA ASN A 225 14.85 -16.31 12.80
C ASN A 225 14.15 -17.45 12.01
N GLU A 226 12.92 -17.83 12.40
CA GLU A 226 12.09 -18.77 11.67
C GLU A 226 11.81 -18.20 10.26
N SER A 227 11.78 -19.07 9.25
CA SER A 227 11.87 -18.75 7.82
C SER A 227 11.02 -17.56 7.37
N SER A 228 11.58 -16.71 6.51
CA SER A 228 10.91 -15.61 5.80
C SER A 228 9.90 -16.09 4.74
N ASP A 229 9.19 -17.19 5.01
CA ASP A 229 8.23 -17.74 4.06
C ASP A 229 6.98 -16.87 3.98
N TRP A 230 6.47 -16.67 2.77
CA TRP A 230 5.32 -15.81 2.47
C TRP A 230 4.10 -16.18 3.33
N SER A 231 3.78 -17.48 3.40
CA SER A 231 2.62 -17.99 4.14
C SER A 231 2.74 -17.66 5.63
N THR A 232 3.90 -17.93 6.23
CA THR A 232 4.13 -17.69 7.67
C THR A 232 4.01 -16.21 8.02
N VAL A 233 4.70 -15.32 7.28
CA VAL A 233 4.67 -13.88 7.60
C VAL A 233 3.29 -13.28 7.33
N LYS A 234 2.57 -13.75 6.31
CA LYS A 234 1.18 -13.38 6.05
C LYS A 234 0.25 -13.76 7.21
N HIS A 235 0.34 -14.99 7.71
CA HIS A 235 -0.48 -15.42 8.85
C HIS A 235 -0.16 -14.62 10.12
N LEU A 236 1.12 -14.31 10.36
CA LEU A 236 1.53 -13.44 11.46
C LEU A 236 1.00 -12.01 11.30
N PHE A 237 0.96 -11.48 10.07
CA PHE A 237 0.37 -10.17 9.80
C PHE A 237 -1.14 -10.15 10.12
N ILE A 238 -1.90 -11.12 9.63
CA ILE A 238 -3.35 -11.23 9.90
C ILE A 238 -3.61 -11.35 11.40
N ALA A 239 -2.83 -12.17 12.11
CA ALA A 239 -2.90 -12.29 13.56
C ALA A 239 -2.59 -10.94 14.25
N SER A 240 -1.57 -10.22 13.79
CA SER A 240 -1.20 -8.91 14.36
C SER A 240 -2.31 -7.86 14.26
N GLN A 241 -3.06 -7.85 13.15
CA GLN A 241 -4.22 -6.96 12.98
C GLN A 241 -5.36 -7.30 13.94
N LYS A 242 -5.64 -8.59 14.15
CA LYS A 242 -6.66 -9.04 15.10
C LYS A 242 -6.34 -8.60 16.52
N CYS A 243 -5.07 -8.69 16.92
CA CYS A 243 -4.60 -8.26 18.24
C CYS A 243 -4.27 -6.76 18.33
N LYS A 244 -4.44 -5.98 17.24
CA LYS A 244 -4.11 -4.55 17.14
C LYS A 244 -2.67 -4.22 17.57
N CYS A 245 -1.72 -5.10 17.21
CA CYS A 245 -0.32 -4.96 17.60
C CYS A 245 0.48 -4.22 16.52
N LEU A 246 0.60 -2.90 16.66
CA LEU A 246 1.31 -2.04 15.69
C LEU A 246 2.77 -2.46 15.46
N ILE A 247 3.49 -2.87 16.51
CA ILE A 247 4.89 -3.32 16.40
C ILE A 247 4.99 -4.51 15.46
N ALA A 248 4.14 -5.53 15.65
CA ALA A 248 4.11 -6.71 14.79
C ALA A 248 3.67 -6.35 13.37
N GLU A 249 2.64 -5.50 13.20
CA GLU A 249 2.18 -5.06 11.88
C GLU A 249 3.29 -4.38 11.09
N MET A 250 4.02 -3.42 11.69
CA MET A 250 5.11 -2.70 11.03
C MET A 250 6.26 -3.63 10.62
N LEU A 251 6.64 -4.54 11.50
CA LEU A 251 7.70 -5.52 11.24
C LEU A 251 7.28 -6.54 10.16
N CYS A 252 6.05 -7.03 10.21
CA CYS A 252 5.47 -7.93 9.20
C CYS A 252 5.40 -7.27 7.83
N CYS A 253 4.83 -6.06 7.73
CA CYS A 253 4.79 -5.31 6.47
C CYS A 253 6.19 -5.15 5.86
N ARG A 254 7.19 -4.80 6.68
CA ARG A 254 8.57 -4.64 6.20
C ARG A 254 9.19 -5.96 5.74
N LYS A 255 8.99 -7.05 6.48
CA LYS A 255 9.44 -8.40 6.09
C LYS A 255 8.77 -8.89 4.81
N ILE A 256 7.47 -8.67 4.65
CA ILE A 256 6.73 -9.06 3.45
C ILE A 256 7.26 -8.29 2.23
N LEU A 257 7.53 -7.00 2.37
CA LEU A 257 8.19 -6.23 1.31
C LEU A 257 9.58 -6.79 0.96
N ASP A 258 10.37 -7.25 1.93
CA ASP A 258 11.65 -7.91 1.63
C ASP A 258 11.46 -9.24 0.89
N VAL A 259 10.43 -10.04 1.21
CA VAL A 259 10.06 -11.25 0.44
C VAL A 259 9.75 -10.88 -1.01
N HIS A 260 9.04 -9.78 -1.26
CA HIS A 260 8.81 -9.27 -2.62
C HIS A 260 10.13 -8.89 -3.32
N PHE A 261 11.03 -8.18 -2.62
CA PHE A 261 12.31 -7.73 -3.19
C PHE A 261 13.27 -8.88 -3.51
N GLU A 262 13.17 -9.99 -2.78
CA GLU A 262 13.96 -11.21 -3.00
C GLU A 262 13.30 -12.17 -4.01
N SER A 263 12.02 -11.98 -4.32
CA SER A 263 11.28 -12.83 -5.24
C SER A 263 11.66 -12.57 -6.70
N ASN A 264 11.85 -13.66 -7.45
CA ASN A 264 12.06 -13.57 -8.89
C ASN A 264 10.75 -13.18 -9.59
N ALA A 265 10.81 -12.35 -10.63
CA ALA A 265 9.68 -11.95 -11.45
C ALA A 265 8.87 -13.14 -12.00
N ALA A 266 9.51 -14.28 -12.26
CA ALA A 266 8.85 -15.51 -12.70
C ALA A 266 7.93 -16.16 -11.65
N LYS A 267 8.08 -15.81 -10.36
CA LYS A 267 7.24 -16.32 -9.26
C LYS A 267 6.00 -15.46 -8.99
N TYR A 268 5.87 -14.32 -9.68
CA TYR A 268 4.74 -13.42 -9.50
C TYR A 268 3.49 -13.93 -10.23
N ASP A 269 2.36 -13.95 -9.53
CA ASP A 269 1.05 -14.16 -10.14
C ASP A 269 0.51 -12.85 -10.75
N TRP A 270 -0.02 -12.97 -11.96
CA TRP A 270 -0.51 -11.87 -12.80
C TRP A 270 -2.04 -11.92 -13.01
N HIS A 271 -2.70 -12.99 -12.58
CA HIS A 271 -4.15 -13.17 -12.76
C HIS A 271 -4.99 -12.32 -11.79
N ASP A 272 -4.39 -11.79 -10.72
CA ASP A 272 -5.04 -11.00 -9.65
C ASP A 272 -5.39 -9.53 -10.00
N MET A 273 -5.09 -9.07 -11.22
CA MET A 273 -5.13 -7.64 -11.58
C MET A 273 -6.47 -7.18 -12.19
N GLU A 274 -7.51 -8.02 -12.21
CA GLU A 274 -8.78 -7.71 -12.88
C GLU A 274 -9.69 -6.71 -12.12
N SER A 275 -9.41 -6.42 -10.85
CA SER A 275 -10.16 -5.44 -10.04
C SER A 275 -9.31 -4.21 -9.68
N VAL A 276 -9.82 -3.01 -9.95
CA VAL A 276 -9.09 -1.72 -9.82
C VAL A 276 -9.00 -1.20 -8.37
N ASN A 277 -9.75 -1.76 -7.42
CA ASN A 277 -9.88 -1.17 -6.09
C ASN A 277 -9.75 -2.20 -4.97
N ILE A 278 -8.91 -1.91 -3.95
CA ILE A 278 -8.80 -2.73 -2.74
C ILE A 278 -8.41 -1.86 -1.55
N GLN A 279 -9.28 -1.86 -0.54
CA GLN A 279 -9.00 -1.30 0.79
C GLN A 279 -9.23 -2.32 1.92
N SER A 280 -9.61 -3.58 1.64
CA SER A 280 -10.03 -4.53 2.68
C SER A 280 -8.93 -5.53 3.06
N SER A 281 -8.84 -5.83 4.36
CA SER A 281 -8.00 -6.90 4.92
C SER A 281 -8.56 -8.32 4.65
N GLU A 282 -9.83 -8.41 4.25
CA GLU A 282 -10.52 -9.67 3.97
C GLU A 282 -10.06 -10.32 2.65
N GLU A 283 -9.70 -9.51 1.65
CA GLU A 283 -9.16 -9.99 0.37
C GLU A 283 -7.72 -10.50 0.46
N LEU A 284 -7.02 -10.20 1.56
CA LEU A 284 -5.66 -10.68 1.81
C LEU A 284 -5.65 -12.21 2.02
N ILE A 285 -6.75 -12.79 2.50
CA ILE A 285 -6.87 -14.22 2.83
C ILE A 285 -6.71 -15.09 1.57
N SER A 286 -7.23 -14.66 0.41
CA SER A 286 -7.21 -15.45 -0.84
C SER A 286 -5.87 -15.48 -1.57
N CYS A 287 -4.98 -14.50 -1.34
CA CYS A 287 -3.69 -14.40 -2.04
C CYS A 287 -2.70 -15.49 -1.57
N SER A 288 -2.67 -16.64 -2.24
CA SER A 288 -1.77 -17.75 -1.91
C SER A 288 -0.32 -17.53 -2.41
N GLN A 289 -0.10 -16.58 -3.31
CA GLN A 289 1.18 -16.29 -3.95
C GLN A 289 1.52 -14.80 -3.93
N VAL A 290 2.79 -14.51 -4.25
CA VAL A 290 3.33 -13.16 -4.40
C VAL A 290 2.79 -12.56 -5.71
N SER A 291 2.23 -11.35 -5.67
CA SER A 291 1.62 -10.69 -6.83
C SER A 291 1.89 -9.17 -6.81
N ILE A 292 1.60 -8.47 -7.91
CA ILE A 292 1.70 -6.99 -7.93
C ILE A 292 0.70 -6.38 -6.95
N ARG A 293 -0.51 -6.93 -6.90
CA ARG A 293 -1.58 -6.56 -5.97
C ARG A 293 -1.07 -6.56 -4.52
N THR A 294 -0.43 -7.65 -4.11
CA THR A 294 0.10 -7.78 -2.75
C THR A 294 1.29 -6.86 -2.48
N LEU A 295 2.19 -6.65 -3.45
CA LEU A 295 3.30 -5.69 -3.31
C LEU A 295 2.78 -4.27 -3.03
N LEU A 296 1.79 -3.81 -3.80
CA LEU A 296 1.21 -2.47 -3.66
C LEU A 296 0.44 -2.32 -2.36
N LEU A 297 -0.30 -3.34 -1.95
CA LEU A 297 -1.02 -3.36 -0.68
C LEU A 297 -0.07 -3.18 0.51
N PHE A 298 0.97 -4.01 0.60
CA PHE A 298 1.94 -3.93 1.70
C PHE A 298 2.79 -2.67 1.64
N TRP A 299 3.10 -2.16 0.44
CA TRP A 299 3.71 -0.84 0.29
C TRP A 299 2.81 0.25 0.88
N ASN A 300 1.52 0.28 0.54
CA ASN A 300 0.59 1.30 1.01
C ASN A 300 0.33 1.21 2.52
N LEU A 301 0.19 0.01 3.07
CA LEU A 301 0.09 -0.20 4.52
C LEU A 301 1.36 0.25 5.26
N TRP A 302 2.53 -0.16 4.77
CA TRP A 302 3.79 0.26 5.36
C TRP A 302 3.99 1.78 5.27
N LYS A 303 3.74 2.38 4.09
CA LYS A 303 3.75 3.83 3.85
C LYS A 303 2.85 4.57 4.83
N LYS A 304 1.60 4.12 5.01
CA LYS A 304 0.63 4.69 5.95
C LYS A 304 1.16 4.66 7.39
N ASN A 305 1.70 3.52 7.83
CA ASN A 305 2.25 3.38 9.19
C ASN A 305 3.48 4.26 9.42
N ILE A 306 4.35 4.43 8.41
CA ILE A 306 5.51 5.32 8.51
C ILE A 306 5.10 6.80 8.53
N ILE A 307 4.10 7.20 7.76
CA ILE A 307 3.55 8.57 7.80
C ILE A 307 2.95 8.84 9.19
N GLY A 308 2.10 7.94 9.70
CA GLY A 308 1.55 8.07 11.06
C GLY A 308 2.63 8.13 12.14
N LEU A 309 3.71 7.38 11.98
CA LEU A 309 4.88 7.48 12.86
C LEU A 309 5.53 8.87 12.76
N LEU A 310 5.81 9.38 11.56
CA LEU A 310 6.42 10.68 11.34
C LEU A 310 5.59 11.83 11.96
N ASP A 311 4.26 11.76 11.85
CA ASP A 311 3.32 12.71 12.43
C ASP A 311 3.31 12.63 13.96
N SER A 312 3.51 11.45 14.54
CA SER A 312 3.58 11.26 16.00
C SER A 312 4.87 11.75 16.67
N LEU A 313 5.95 11.98 15.89
CA LEU A 313 7.28 12.27 16.46
C LEU A 313 7.33 13.57 17.27
N ASP A 314 6.49 14.56 16.98
CA ASP A 314 6.48 15.82 17.74
C ASP A 314 5.95 15.64 19.18
N VAL A 315 5.22 14.55 19.45
CA VAL A 315 4.72 14.21 20.80
C VAL A 315 5.82 13.67 21.71
N LEU A 316 6.99 13.28 21.16
CA LEU A 316 8.13 12.80 21.94
C LEU A 316 8.80 13.87 22.81
N ASP A 317 8.40 15.15 22.68
CA ASP A 317 8.85 16.24 23.57
C ASP A 317 7.91 16.44 24.78
N VAL A 318 6.85 15.62 24.90
CA VAL A 318 5.82 15.70 25.95
C VAL A 318 5.94 14.53 26.94
N GLU A 319 5.48 14.73 28.18
CA GLU A 319 5.54 13.74 29.26
C GLU A 319 4.62 12.53 29.02
N GLU A 320 3.45 12.73 28.41
CA GLU A 320 2.49 11.67 28.10
C GLU A 320 2.14 11.64 26.60
N PHE A 321 2.21 10.45 26.00
CA PHE A 321 2.04 10.28 24.55
C PHE A 321 0.59 10.29 24.04
N GLY A 322 -0.40 10.27 24.94
CA GLY A 322 -1.83 10.28 24.57
C GLY A 322 -2.21 9.18 23.58
N GLU A 323 -2.97 9.54 22.54
CA GLU A 323 -3.45 8.64 21.48
C GLU A 323 -2.32 8.06 20.60
N ASN A 324 -1.17 8.74 20.54
CA ASN A 324 -0.02 8.36 19.70
C ASN A 324 0.95 7.39 20.39
N ARG A 325 0.60 6.88 21.58
CA ARG A 325 1.44 6.00 22.40
C ARG A 325 2.05 4.85 21.59
N ASN A 326 1.27 4.15 20.78
CA ASN A 326 1.76 2.98 20.03
C ASN A 326 2.89 3.33 19.05
N PHE A 327 2.80 4.48 18.37
CA PHE A 327 3.84 4.92 17.43
C PHE A 327 5.09 5.41 18.17
N CYS A 328 4.92 6.16 19.26
CA CYS A 328 6.02 6.59 20.11
C CYS A 328 6.77 5.39 20.70
N ASP A 329 6.05 4.43 21.27
CA ASP A 329 6.62 3.21 21.85
C ASP A 329 7.36 2.39 20.80
N PHE A 330 6.80 2.24 19.60
CA PHE A 330 7.51 1.59 18.50
C PHE A 330 8.78 2.35 18.11
N CYS A 331 8.74 3.68 18.00
CA CYS A 331 9.91 4.49 17.66
C CYS A 331 11.03 4.33 18.70
N LEU A 332 10.69 4.40 19.99
CA LEU A 332 11.63 4.21 21.09
C LEU A 332 12.22 2.79 21.10
N ASN A 333 11.38 1.77 20.89
CA ASN A 333 11.81 0.38 20.79
C ASN A 333 12.71 0.13 19.57
N TYR A 334 12.41 0.77 18.44
CA TYR A 334 13.19 0.66 17.22
C TYR A 334 14.59 1.27 17.38
N PHE A 335 14.71 2.48 17.95
CA PHE A 335 16.01 3.15 18.14
C PHE A 335 16.78 2.66 19.37
N GLY A 336 16.14 1.94 20.29
CA GLY A 336 16.74 1.59 21.57
C GLY A 336 16.92 2.84 22.44
N ALA A 337 15.85 3.61 22.60
CA ALA A 337 15.83 4.83 23.41
C ALA A 337 14.82 4.71 24.55
N ARG A 338 15.12 5.28 25.71
CA ARG A 338 14.21 5.31 26.87
C ARG A 338 14.01 6.73 27.35
N GLN A 339 12.77 7.13 27.57
CA GLN A 339 12.45 8.45 28.07
C GLN A 339 12.88 8.60 29.53
N GLN A 340 13.45 9.76 29.85
CA GLN A 340 13.72 10.22 31.21
C GLN A 340 13.21 11.66 31.33
N LEU A 341 12.34 11.87 32.32
CA LEU A 341 11.82 13.18 32.68
C LEU A 341 12.78 13.84 33.66
N ASN A 342 13.27 15.04 33.29
CA ASN A 342 13.95 15.94 34.21
C ASN A 342 13.06 17.18 34.40
N ASP A 343 13.17 17.88 35.54
CA ASP A 343 12.29 18.97 36.00
C ASP A 343 11.88 20.04 34.97
N LEU A 344 12.58 20.19 33.84
CA LEU A 344 12.24 21.12 32.77
C LEU A 344 12.37 20.56 31.33
N ASN A 345 13.00 19.40 31.10
CA ASN A 345 13.31 18.88 29.75
C ASN A 345 13.18 17.34 29.66
N VAL A 346 12.62 16.85 28.55
CA VAL A 346 12.61 15.42 28.20
C VAL A 346 13.96 15.01 27.61
N THR A 347 14.58 13.97 28.17
CA THR A 347 15.83 13.41 27.67
C THR A 347 15.67 11.92 27.39
N TYR A 348 16.46 11.39 26.45
CA TYR A 348 16.42 9.98 26.07
C TYR A 348 17.74 9.28 26.38
N VAL A 349 17.66 8.15 27.08
CA VAL A 349 18.78 7.25 27.39
C VAL A 349 18.97 6.29 26.22
N LEU A 350 20.19 6.18 25.72
CA LEU A 350 20.52 5.34 24.56
C LEU A 350 21.04 3.96 24.99
N LEU A 351 20.43 2.91 24.46
CA LEU A 351 20.90 1.52 24.63
C LEU A 351 22.14 1.23 23.77
N HIS A 352 22.19 1.81 22.57
CA HIS A 352 23.23 1.55 21.57
C HIS A 352 23.98 2.83 21.17
N PRO A 353 24.88 3.36 22.03
CA PRO A 353 25.79 4.47 21.70
C PRO A 353 26.52 4.37 20.36
N ALA A 354 26.88 3.15 19.96
CA ALA A 354 27.62 2.87 18.74
C ALA A 354 26.74 2.71 17.48
N ALA A 355 25.42 2.87 17.61
CA ALA A 355 24.48 2.70 16.50
C ALA A 355 24.74 3.72 15.38
N GLU A 356 24.49 3.32 14.14
CA GLU A 356 24.81 4.14 12.96
C GLU A 356 24.02 5.45 12.92
N TRP A 357 22.79 5.47 13.43
CA TRP A 357 21.99 6.68 13.51
C TRP A 357 22.55 7.69 14.53
N VAL A 358 23.13 7.22 15.64
CA VAL A 358 23.76 8.07 16.67
C VAL A 358 25.03 8.73 16.13
N LYS A 359 25.82 8.03 15.30
CA LYS A 359 27.03 8.59 14.67
C LYS A 359 26.77 9.81 13.78
N LYS A 360 25.53 9.97 13.29
CA LYS A 360 25.12 11.14 12.48
C LYS A 360 24.84 12.37 13.35
N ILE A 361 24.72 12.19 14.66
CA ILE A 361 24.44 13.26 15.63
C ILE A 361 25.77 13.84 16.09
N HIS A 362 25.85 15.17 16.18
CA HIS A 362 27.06 15.82 16.64
C HIS A 362 27.34 15.47 18.11
N PRO A 363 28.58 15.06 18.48
CA PRO A 363 28.89 14.60 19.83
C PRO A 363 28.57 15.59 20.96
N SER A 364 28.52 16.90 20.67
CA SER A 364 28.15 17.93 21.65
C SER A 364 26.71 17.81 22.17
N PHE A 365 25.84 17.11 21.43
CA PHE A 365 24.44 16.91 21.80
C PHE A 365 24.23 15.63 22.63
N ILE A 366 25.28 14.83 22.81
CA ILE A 366 25.25 13.60 23.61
C ILE A 366 25.92 13.88 24.95
N ARG A 367 25.15 13.80 26.04
CA ARG A 367 25.69 13.92 27.40
C ARG A 367 26.07 12.54 27.90
N ARG A 368 27.27 12.40 28.46
CA ARG A 368 27.76 11.15 29.06
C ARG A 368 27.70 11.24 30.57
N SER A 369 27.00 10.30 31.21
CA SER A 369 27.08 10.10 32.65
C SER A 369 27.52 8.66 32.93
N LYS A 370 28.80 8.49 33.29
CA LYS A 370 29.44 7.20 33.59
C LYS A 370 29.13 6.08 32.57
N LYS A 371 28.08 5.27 32.84
CA LYS A 371 27.66 4.10 32.06
C LYS A 371 26.58 4.40 31.01
N MET A 372 25.95 5.57 31.04
CA MET A 372 24.85 5.94 30.14
C MET A 372 25.16 7.13 29.26
N GLU A 373 24.56 7.13 28.08
CA GLU A 373 24.56 8.26 27.16
C GLU A 373 23.14 8.80 26.98
N PHE A 374 23.00 10.13 27.06
CA PHE A 374 21.73 10.84 26.97
C PHE A 374 21.71 11.77 25.78
N ILE A 375 20.54 11.91 25.19
CA ILE A 375 20.27 12.88 24.13
C ILE A 375 19.04 13.72 24.48
N ASP A 376 19.08 15.00 24.13
CA ASP A 376 17.92 15.89 24.23
C ASP A 376 16.81 15.47 23.25
N SER A 377 15.55 15.58 23.66
CA SER A 377 14.38 15.21 22.86
C SER A 377 14.42 15.78 21.44
N ARG A 378 14.80 17.05 21.28
CA ARG A 378 14.81 17.74 19.97
C ARG A 378 15.81 17.11 19.01
N HIS A 379 16.98 16.74 19.51
CA HIS A 379 18.02 16.10 18.70
C HIS A 379 17.66 14.64 18.38
N PHE A 380 17.00 13.94 19.30
CA PHE A 380 16.46 12.61 19.04
C PHE A 380 15.36 12.64 17.97
N ILE A 381 14.35 13.51 18.12
CA ILE A 381 13.25 13.68 17.17
C ILE A 381 13.78 14.01 15.77
N TYR A 382 14.74 14.94 15.68
CA TYR A 382 15.38 15.28 14.41
C TYR A 382 16.08 14.09 13.76
N ALA A 383 16.83 13.29 14.53
CA ALA A 383 17.51 12.11 14.04
C ALA A 383 16.53 11.01 13.61
N ALA A 384 15.49 10.76 14.41
CA ALA A 384 14.43 9.79 14.12
C ALA A 384 13.68 10.17 12.83
N ARG A 385 13.26 11.43 12.69
CA ARG A 385 12.59 11.96 11.51
C ARG A 385 13.43 11.78 10.24
N ASN A 386 14.72 12.13 10.31
CA ASN A 386 15.64 11.93 9.18
C ASN A 386 15.83 10.46 8.81
N HIS A 387 15.92 9.57 9.80
CA HIS A 387 16.04 8.13 9.57
C HIS A 387 14.78 7.58 8.89
N TRP A 388 13.59 7.90 9.40
CA TRP A 388 12.34 7.41 8.83
C TRP A 388 12.05 7.95 7.42
N HIS A 389 12.40 9.22 7.15
CA HIS A 389 12.36 9.73 5.77
C HIS A 389 13.35 8.99 4.85
N ALA A 390 14.56 8.68 5.33
CA ALA A 390 15.53 7.93 4.55
C ALA A 390 15.04 6.50 4.27
N GLU A 391 14.47 5.82 5.27
CA GLU A 391 13.88 4.49 5.11
C GLU A 391 12.69 4.53 4.14
N LEU A 392 11.78 5.50 4.25
CA LEU A 392 10.65 5.67 3.32
C LEU A 392 11.13 5.76 1.86
N LEU A 393 12.17 6.56 1.61
CA LEU A 393 12.79 6.68 0.28
C LEU A 393 13.47 5.39 -0.18
N LEU A 394 14.23 4.72 0.70
CA LEU A 394 14.96 3.50 0.36
C LEU A 394 14.02 2.34 0.01
N VAL A 395 12.97 2.14 0.81
CA VAL A 395 11.98 1.09 0.58
C VAL A 395 11.15 1.42 -0.65
N GLY A 396 10.71 2.68 -0.80
CA GLY A 396 9.96 3.11 -1.99
C GLY A 396 10.76 2.92 -3.29
N LEU A 397 12.06 3.19 -3.28
CA LEU A 397 12.93 2.89 -4.41
C LEU A 397 13.01 1.39 -4.71
N LYS A 398 13.11 0.52 -3.69
CA LYS A 398 13.11 -0.93 -3.92
C LYS A 398 11.78 -1.43 -4.50
N VAL A 399 10.65 -0.86 -4.08
CA VAL A 399 9.34 -1.15 -4.68
C VAL A 399 9.33 -0.75 -6.15
N LEU A 400 9.81 0.46 -6.48
CA LEU A 400 9.92 0.92 -7.86
C LEU A 400 10.86 0.05 -8.71
N GLU A 401 12.02 -0.36 -8.17
CA GLU A 401 12.96 -1.28 -8.83
C GLU A 401 12.31 -2.64 -9.10
N THR A 402 11.50 -3.13 -8.17
CA THR A 402 10.76 -4.39 -8.31
C THR A 402 9.69 -4.29 -9.39
N LEU A 403 8.88 -3.22 -9.39
CA LEU A 403 7.88 -2.95 -10.43
C LEU A 403 8.51 -2.78 -11.82
N GLU A 404 9.64 -2.08 -11.90
CA GLU A 404 10.39 -1.91 -13.15
C GLU A 404 10.94 -3.25 -13.66
N SER A 405 11.49 -4.08 -12.77
CA SER A 405 11.99 -5.42 -13.12
C SER A 405 10.86 -6.30 -13.65
N LEU A 406 9.72 -6.29 -12.96
CA LEU A 406 8.50 -6.99 -13.39
C LEU A 406 8.09 -6.50 -14.78
N TYR A 407 7.87 -5.20 -14.96
CA TYR A 407 7.51 -4.60 -16.25
C TYR A 407 8.48 -4.98 -17.37
N LYS A 408 9.80 -4.93 -17.15
CA LYS A 408 10.80 -5.27 -18.17
C LYS A 408 10.84 -6.76 -18.51
N SER A 409 10.68 -7.62 -17.51
CA SER A 409 10.78 -9.07 -17.66
C SER A 409 9.59 -9.69 -18.41
N THR A 410 8.42 -9.06 -18.32
CA THR A 410 7.16 -9.58 -18.86
C THR A 410 6.51 -8.64 -19.89
N ALA A 411 7.16 -7.55 -20.30
CA ALA A 411 6.63 -6.60 -21.31
C ALA A 411 6.17 -7.26 -22.62
N THR A 412 6.75 -8.41 -23.00
CA THR A 412 6.35 -9.15 -24.20
C THR A 412 5.16 -10.09 -24.00
N SER A 413 4.84 -10.48 -22.76
CA SER A 413 3.75 -11.40 -22.41
C SER A 413 2.55 -10.72 -21.75
N MET A 414 2.73 -9.52 -21.18
CA MET A 414 1.68 -8.77 -20.50
C MET A 414 0.69 -8.14 -21.49
N SER A 415 -0.59 -8.13 -21.12
CA SER A 415 -1.60 -7.32 -21.82
C SER A 415 -1.30 -5.82 -21.66
N LEU A 416 -1.78 -5.00 -22.60
CA LEU A 416 -1.65 -3.53 -22.52
C LEU A 416 -2.23 -2.96 -21.22
N PHE A 417 -3.30 -3.58 -20.71
CA PHE A 417 -3.89 -3.21 -19.43
C PHE A 417 -2.94 -3.44 -18.26
N GLN A 418 -2.35 -4.64 -18.15
CA GLN A 418 -1.40 -4.93 -17.09
C GLN A 418 -0.15 -4.02 -17.18
N GLN A 419 0.34 -3.75 -18.39
CA GLN A 419 1.47 -2.84 -18.59
C GLN A 419 1.15 -1.43 -18.11
N SER A 420 -0.07 -0.97 -18.42
CA SER A 420 -0.59 0.34 -18.02
C SER A 420 -0.70 0.47 -16.51
N ILE A 421 -1.26 -0.54 -15.83
CA ILE A 421 -1.35 -0.53 -14.36
C ILE A 421 0.05 -0.48 -13.73
N CYS A 422 1.02 -1.23 -14.24
CA CYS A 422 2.39 -1.19 -13.73
C CYS A 422 3.00 0.22 -13.86
N LEU A 423 2.84 0.86 -15.01
CA LEU A 423 3.38 2.20 -15.26
C LEU A 423 2.69 3.28 -14.42
N LEU A 424 1.38 3.17 -14.20
CA LEU A 424 0.64 4.07 -13.31
C LEU A 424 1.08 3.93 -11.85
N ASN A 425 1.31 2.71 -11.36
CA ASN A 425 1.83 2.51 -10.01
C ASN A 425 3.27 2.99 -9.86
N ILE A 426 4.12 2.81 -10.88
CA ILE A 426 5.47 3.39 -10.91
C ILE A 426 5.37 4.92 -10.80
N TYR A 427 4.45 5.55 -11.53
CA TYR A 427 4.21 6.98 -11.45
C TYR A 427 3.74 7.42 -10.05
N GLU A 428 2.69 6.80 -9.52
CA GLU A 428 2.10 7.17 -8.23
C GLU A 428 3.16 7.15 -7.11
N ILE A 429 3.92 6.05 -7.02
CA ILE A 429 4.94 5.88 -6.01
C ILE A 429 6.08 6.88 -6.25
N ALA A 430 6.54 7.05 -7.49
CA ALA A 430 7.62 7.99 -7.79
C ALA A 430 7.21 9.46 -7.53
N LYS A 431 5.97 9.85 -7.82
CA LYS A 431 5.40 11.16 -7.52
C LYS A 431 5.36 11.39 -6.01
N PHE A 432 4.81 10.45 -5.25
CA PHE A 432 4.80 10.49 -3.79
C PHE A 432 6.21 10.64 -3.20
N LEU A 433 7.20 9.85 -3.66
CA LEU A 433 8.58 9.94 -3.18
C LEU A 433 9.25 11.28 -3.56
N ASN A 434 8.88 11.84 -4.71
CA ASN A 434 9.36 13.15 -5.14
C ASN A 434 8.76 14.29 -4.32
N GLU A 435 7.54 14.16 -3.81
CA GLU A 435 6.86 15.16 -2.97
C GLU A 435 7.28 15.05 -1.50
N SER A 436 7.43 13.82 -1.00
CA SER A 436 7.80 13.52 0.40
C SER A 436 9.29 13.73 0.73
N LYS A 437 10.10 14.19 -0.23
CA LYS A 437 11.51 14.50 0.01
C LYS A 437 11.68 15.63 1.03
N GLY A 438 12.21 15.32 2.20
CA GLY A 438 12.62 16.34 3.17
C GLY A 438 13.75 17.21 2.61
N LYS A 439 13.82 18.49 3.00
CA LYS A 439 14.86 19.46 2.58
C LYS A 439 16.30 19.06 2.94
N HIS A 440 16.51 17.97 3.68
CA HIS A 440 17.74 17.68 4.43
C HIS A 440 18.49 16.40 4.03
N LEU A 441 18.00 15.60 3.07
CA LEU A 441 18.72 14.42 2.57
C LEU A 441 19.62 14.81 1.39
N ASP A 442 20.83 14.25 1.32
CA ASP A 442 21.82 14.52 0.27
C ASP A 442 21.26 14.14 -1.11
N SER A 443 20.63 15.13 -1.75
CA SER A 443 19.38 14.89 -2.50
C SER A 443 19.60 14.40 -3.91
N LYS A 444 20.81 14.56 -4.45
CA LYS A 444 21.05 14.40 -5.90
C LYS A 444 20.98 12.95 -6.36
N SER A 445 21.44 12.00 -5.54
CA SER A 445 21.41 10.58 -5.90
C SER A 445 19.98 10.03 -5.94
N PHE A 446 19.16 10.36 -4.95
CA PHE A 446 17.76 9.93 -4.92
C PHE A 446 16.93 10.64 -5.99
N GLU A 447 17.14 11.94 -6.17
CA GLU A 447 16.40 12.76 -7.14
C GLU A 447 16.53 12.27 -8.57
N TRP A 448 17.74 11.91 -9.03
CA TRP A 448 17.89 11.42 -10.40
C TRP A 448 17.23 10.05 -10.59
N ARG A 449 17.26 9.16 -9.58
CA ARG A 449 16.62 7.84 -9.64
C ARG A 449 15.11 7.96 -9.71
N ILE A 450 14.51 8.78 -8.84
CA ILE A 450 13.06 9.04 -8.85
C ILE A 450 12.64 9.66 -10.18
N ARG A 451 13.40 10.65 -10.69
CA ARG A 451 13.16 11.22 -12.03
C ARG A 451 13.25 10.17 -13.13
N ASN A 452 14.18 9.22 -13.05
CA ASN A 452 14.29 8.15 -14.03
C ASN A 452 13.03 7.25 -14.02
N PHE A 453 12.44 6.97 -12.86
CA PHE A 453 11.18 6.23 -12.77
C PHE A 453 9.99 7.03 -13.35
N LEU A 454 9.91 8.34 -13.08
CA LEU A 454 8.91 9.22 -13.72
C LEU A 454 9.06 9.25 -15.24
N MET A 455 10.30 9.26 -15.77
CA MET A 455 10.53 9.15 -17.21
C MET A 455 10.11 7.80 -17.78
N GLN A 456 10.20 6.73 -17.00
CA GLN A 456 9.76 5.41 -17.44
C GLN A 456 8.24 5.29 -17.47
N SER A 457 7.54 5.87 -16.49
CA SER A 457 6.07 5.84 -16.48
C SER A 457 5.46 6.54 -17.69
N PHE A 458 6.18 7.47 -18.34
CA PHE A 458 5.75 8.12 -19.58
C PHE A 458 5.60 7.19 -20.79
N LYS A 459 6.10 5.95 -20.73
CA LYS A 459 5.72 4.90 -21.68
C LYS A 459 4.22 4.58 -21.67
N TYR A 460 3.50 5.01 -20.62
CA TYR A 460 2.05 4.91 -20.55
C TYR A 460 1.37 5.61 -21.72
N PHE A 461 1.94 6.71 -22.23
CA PHE A 461 1.46 7.38 -23.44
C PHE A 461 1.32 6.41 -24.62
N ASP A 462 2.31 5.54 -24.85
CA ASP A 462 2.29 4.57 -25.95
C ASP A 462 1.22 3.48 -25.74
N ASN A 463 0.85 3.18 -24.50
CA ASN A 463 -0.19 2.20 -24.16
C ASN A 463 -1.60 2.78 -24.27
N VAL A 464 -1.79 4.05 -23.91
CA VAL A 464 -3.06 4.79 -24.08
C VAL A 464 -3.33 5.03 -25.55
N PHE A 465 -2.27 5.35 -26.30
CA PHE A 465 -2.33 5.69 -27.71
C PHE A 465 -1.49 4.74 -28.58
N PRO A 466 -1.87 3.46 -28.64
CA PRO A 466 -1.18 2.49 -29.47
C PRO A 466 -1.27 2.85 -30.95
N LEU A 467 -0.31 2.40 -31.75
CA LEU A 467 -0.30 2.59 -33.20
C LEU A 467 -1.60 2.08 -33.86
N ASP A 468 -2.16 1.00 -33.31
CA ASP A 468 -3.48 0.46 -33.62
C ASP A 468 -4.47 0.82 -32.51
N PRO A 469 -5.36 1.81 -32.70
CA PRO A 469 -6.33 2.23 -31.69
C PRO A 469 -7.23 1.10 -31.18
N ARG A 470 -7.40 0.02 -31.95
CA ARG A 470 -8.21 -1.15 -31.56
C ARG A 470 -7.59 -1.91 -30.38
N GLN A 471 -6.31 -1.74 -30.10
CA GLN A 471 -5.65 -2.43 -28.99
C GLN A 471 -6.00 -1.85 -27.61
N SER A 472 -6.34 -0.56 -27.53
CA SER A 472 -6.83 0.09 -26.31
C SER A 472 -8.35 -0.04 -26.12
N MET A 473 -9.03 -0.73 -27.05
CA MET A 473 -10.50 -0.93 -27.07
C MET A 473 -10.95 -2.14 -26.25
N VAL A 474 -10.51 -2.19 -25.00
CA VAL A 474 -10.91 -3.18 -24.00
C VAL A 474 -11.50 -2.44 -22.82
N GLU A 475 -12.60 -2.95 -22.27
CA GLU A 475 -13.36 -2.33 -21.16
C GLU A 475 -12.44 -1.87 -20.01
N ASN A 476 -11.56 -2.75 -19.53
CA ASN A 476 -10.61 -2.41 -18.46
C ASN A 476 -9.65 -1.26 -18.83
N MET A 477 -9.22 -1.14 -20.10
CA MET A 477 -8.40 -0.01 -20.56
C MET A 477 -9.20 1.29 -20.61
N ILE A 478 -10.47 1.23 -21.02
CA ILE A 478 -11.36 2.39 -21.07
C ILE A 478 -11.58 2.93 -19.66
N SER A 479 -11.92 2.05 -18.71
CA SER A 479 -12.07 2.40 -17.29
C SER A 479 -10.78 2.96 -16.71
N LEU A 480 -9.63 2.34 -17.00
CA LEU A 480 -8.33 2.80 -16.51
C LEU A 480 -7.99 4.22 -16.98
N ARG A 481 -8.22 4.51 -18.25
CA ARG A 481 -7.91 5.82 -18.86
C ARG A 481 -8.72 6.96 -18.26
N ARG A 482 -9.89 6.65 -17.70
CA ARG A 482 -10.81 7.60 -17.06
C ARG A 482 -10.46 7.87 -15.59
N THR A 483 -9.49 7.17 -15.01
CA THR A 483 -9.06 7.41 -13.63
C THR A 483 -8.31 8.74 -13.49
N GLU A 484 -8.42 9.38 -12.34
CA GLU A 484 -7.68 10.59 -12.00
C GLU A 484 -6.16 10.36 -12.13
N LEU A 485 -5.66 9.22 -11.66
CA LEU A 485 -4.23 8.86 -11.77
C LEU A 485 -3.73 8.82 -13.22
N SER A 486 -4.55 8.33 -14.15
CA SER A 486 -4.25 8.34 -15.59
C SER A 486 -4.19 9.77 -16.12
N SER A 487 -5.15 10.62 -15.76
CA SER A 487 -5.17 12.04 -16.14
C SER A 487 -3.93 12.77 -15.62
N ASP A 488 -3.62 12.59 -14.34
CA ASP A 488 -2.45 13.15 -13.66
C ASP A 488 -1.14 12.80 -14.36
N LEU A 489 -0.95 11.53 -14.76
CA LEU A 489 0.25 11.09 -15.44
C LEU A 489 0.39 11.72 -16.83
N LEU A 490 -0.73 11.83 -17.57
CA LEU A 490 -0.75 12.46 -18.88
C LEU A 490 -0.54 13.98 -18.78
N GLU A 491 -1.05 14.64 -17.74
CA GLU A 491 -0.76 16.05 -17.45
C GLU A 491 0.72 16.27 -17.12
N GLU A 492 1.32 15.43 -16.27
CA GLU A 492 2.74 15.51 -15.94
C GLU A 492 3.64 15.29 -17.18
N PHE A 493 3.22 14.42 -18.11
CA PHE A 493 3.87 14.26 -19.42
C PHE A 493 3.86 15.56 -20.23
N VAL A 494 2.72 16.26 -20.30
CA VAL A 494 2.61 17.56 -20.98
C VAL A 494 3.44 18.63 -20.27
N LEU A 495 3.43 18.62 -18.93
CA LEU A 495 4.22 19.54 -18.11
C LEU A 495 5.72 19.36 -18.35
N GLN A 496 6.20 18.14 -18.57
CA GLN A 496 7.59 17.90 -18.91
C GLN A 496 7.99 18.60 -20.22
N ASP A 497 7.19 18.43 -21.28
CA ASP A 497 7.43 19.05 -22.58
C ASP A 497 7.38 20.58 -22.48
N THR A 498 6.44 21.12 -21.69
CA THR A 498 6.33 22.57 -21.45
C THR A 498 7.32 23.14 -20.44
N ASN A 499 7.99 22.36 -19.59
CA ASN A 499 8.97 22.89 -18.63
C ASN A 499 10.34 23.18 -19.27
N ASN A 500 10.59 22.67 -20.48
CA ASN A 500 11.82 22.95 -21.23
C ASN A 500 11.91 24.44 -21.64
N LYS A 501 13.12 25.01 -21.66
CA LYS A 501 13.35 26.46 -21.92
C LYS A 501 12.98 26.94 -23.34
N GLY A 502 12.61 26.05 -24.26
CA GLY A 502 12.29 26.38 -25.65
C GLY A 502 10.78 26.48 -25.93
N LEU A 503 10.47 26.91 -27.16
CA LEU A 503 9.13 26.78 -27.77
C LEU A 503 8.85 25.31 -28.09
N LEU A 504 7.58 24.94 -28.12
CA LEU A 504 7.15 23.58 -28.45
C LEU A 504 7.41 23.26 -29.93
N SER A 505 7.91 22.06 -30.21
CA SER A 505 8.00 21.51 -31.57
C SER A 505 6.62 21.06 -32.08
N TYR A 506 6.47 20.83 -33.39
CA TYR A 506 5.25 20.20 -33.93
C TYR A 506 5.00 18.80 -33.34
N GLY A 507 6.06 18.04 -33.03
CA GLY A 507 5.96 16.76 -32.34
C GLY A 507 5.35 16.89 -30.95
N GLN A 508 5.84 17.86 -30.16
CA GLN A 508 5.33 18.15 -28.81
C GLN A 508 3.91 18.70 -28.85
N ILE A 509 3.61 19.64 -29.76
CA ILE A 509 2.25 20.18 -29.94
C ILE A 509 1.27 19.05 -30.26
N GLY A 510 1.61 18.18 -31.21
CA GLY A 510 0.76 17.04 -31.57
C GLY A 510 0.43 16.13 -30.38
N ARG A 511 1.44 15.71 -29.61
CA ARG A 511 1.24 14.85 -28.43
C ARG A 511 0.43 15.56 -27.34
N THR A 512 0.70 16.84 -27.08
CA THR A 512 -0.05 17.64 -26.11
C THR A 512 -1.52 17.76 -26.50
N VAL A 513 -1.82 18.15 -27.73
CA VAL A 513 -3.21 18.28 -28.21
C VAL A 513 -3.91 16.92 -28.17
N MET A 514 -3.22 15.85 -28.56
CA MET A 514 -3.75 14.51 -28.52
C MET A 514 -4.12 14.06 -27.09
N ILE A 515 -3.29 14.37 -26.10
CA ILE A 515 -3.59 14.15 -24.67
C ILE A 515 -4.81 14.96 -24.24
N LEU A 516 -4.82 16.27 -24.51
CA LEU A 516 -5.92 17.17 -24.10
C LEU A 516 -7.26 16.75 -24.70
N LEU A 517 -7.26 16.32 -25.97
CA LEU A 517 -8.44 15.79 -26.66
C LEU A 517 -8.87 14.40 -26.17
N ALA A 518 -8.07 13.72 -25.34
CA ALA A 518 -8.33 12.34 -24.91
C ALA A 518 -8.52 12.18 -23.39
N SER A 519 -8.12 13.17 -22.59
CA SER A 519 -8.15 13.12 -21.12
C SER A 519 -9.14 14.11 -20.48
N GLY A 520 -9.86 14.91 -21.28
CA GLY A 520 -10.89 15.83 -20.81
C GLY A 520 -10.35 17.16 -20.26
N GLY A 521 -11.14 17.86 -19.42
CA GLY A 521 -10.81 19.19 -18.92
C GLY A 521 -9.60 19.18 -17.98
N HIS A 522 -8.56 19.95 -18.33
CA HIS A 522 -7.37 20.24 -17.52
C HIS A 522 -7.48 21.62 -16.86
N SER A 523 -6.57 21.95 -15.95
CA SER A 523 -6.53 23.28 -15.31
C SER A 523 -6.36 24.42 -16.33
N GLU A 524 -7.03 25.55 -16.11
CA GLU A 524 -6.88 26.74 -16.97
C GLU A 524 -5.42 27.23 -17.03
N ASP A 525 -4.69 27.06 -15.91
CA ASP A 525 -3.27 27.37 -15.79
C ASP A 525 -2.40 26.52 -16.73
N LEU A 526 -2.73 25.24 -16.91
CA LEU A 526 -2.03 24.38 -17.87
C LEU A 526 -2.22 24.90 -19.30
N TYR A 527 -3.46 25.25 -19.69
CA TYR A 527 -3.75 25.81 -21.01
C TYR A 527 -2.97 27.10 -21.26
N LYS A 528 -2.97 28.06 -20.32
CA LYS A 528 -2.20 29.31 -20.42
C LYS A 528 -0.70 29.05 -20.60
N LYS A 529 -0.15 28.09 -19.84
CA LYS A 529 1.26 27.71 -19.92
C LYS A 529 1.63 27.09 -21.27
N ILE A 530 0.75 26.26 -21.84
CA ILE A 530 0.94 25.65 -23.16
C ILE A 530 0.89 26.72 -24.26
N VAL A 531 -0.16 27.55 -24.27
CA VAL A 531 -0.39 28.62 -25.25
C VAL A 531 0.82 29.56 -25.32
N GLY A 532 1.39 29.93 -24.18
CA GLY A 532 2.59 30.78 -24.11
C GLY A 532 3.86 30.18 -24.75
N LYS A 533 3.87 28.89 -25.11
CA LYS A 533 5.01 28.19 -25.72
C LYS A 533 4.77 27.71 -27.15
N ILE A 534 3.58 27.90 -27.69
CA ILE A 534 3.27 27.50 -29.07
C ILE A 534 3.84 28.55 -30.05
N PRO A 535 4.67 28.14 -31.03
CA PRO A 535 5.29 29.07 -31.98
C PRO A 535 4.35 29.54 -33.11
N THR A 536 3.33 28.75 -33.44
CA THR A 536 2.48 28.93 -34.63
C THR A 536 1.11 29.48 -34.24
N GLU A 537 0.69 30.59 -34.85
CA GLU A 537 -0.61 31.22 -34.58
C GLU A 537 -1.81 30.27 -34.76
N PRO A 538 -1.90 29.42 -35.80
CA PRO A 538 -3.04 28.49 -35.95
C PRO A 538 -3.24 27.56 -34.75
N TRP A 539 -2.17 26.93 -34.26
CA TRP A 539 -2.23 26.09 -33.07
C TRP A 539 -2.51 26.89 -31.80
N LYS A 540 -1.97 28.10 -31.69
CA LYS A 540 -2.16 28.97 -30.54
C LYS A 540 -3.63 29.38 -30.41
N SER A 541 -4.25 29.88 -31.49
CA SER A 541 -5.66 30.23 -31.52
C SER A 541 -6.58 29.04 -31.25
N PHE A 542 -6.26 27.86 -31.80
CA PHE A 542 -7.02 26.64 -31.50
C PHE A 542 -6.98 26.30 -30.00
N MET A 543 -5.80 26.38 -29.38
CA MET A 543 -5.61 26.04 -27.97
C MET A 543 -6.24 27.06 -27.01
N GLU A 544 -6.24 28.34 -27.36
CA GLU A 544 -6.96 29.37 -26.61
C GLU A 544 -8.46 29.09 -26.57
N ILE A 545 -9.07 28.77 -27.73
CA ILE A 545 -10.50 28.43 -27.81
C ILE A 545 -10.81 27.12 -27.08
N LEU A 546 -9.94 26.10 -27.21
CA LEU A 546 -10.10 24.83 -26.52
C LEU A 546 -10.12 25.03 -24.99
N GLY A 547 -9.19 25.82 -24.45
CA GLY A 547 -9.12 26.16 -23.04
C GLY A 547 -10.38 26.91 -22.56
N SER A 548 -10.86 27.88 -23.35
CA SER A 548 -12.10 28.61 -23.01
C SER A 548 -13.32 27.70 -22.95
N LYS A 549 -13.51 26.80 -23.92
CA LYS A 549 -14.65 25.86 -23.92
C LYS A 549 -14.66 24.96 -22.68
N LYS A 550 -13.50 24.39 -22.36
CA LYS A 550 -13.36 23.51 -21.19
C LYS A 550 -13.53 24.24 -19.85
N SER A 551 -13.23 25.55 -19.79
CA SER A 551 -13.51 26.38 -18.60
C SER A 551 -15.00 26.69 -18.42
N THR A 552 -15.73 26.92 -19.51
CA THR A 552 -17.18 27.18 -19.47
C THR A 552 -17.97 25.94 -19.04
N GLU A 553 -17.60 24.76 -19.57
CA GLU A 553 -18.21 23.47 -19.20
C GLU A 553 -18.14 23.19 -17.68
N ARG A 554 -17.02 23.49 -17.01
CA ARG A 554 -16.88 23.33 -15.54
C ARG A 554 -17.71 24.31 -14.71
N THR A 555 -17.88 25.54 -15.19
CA THR A 555 -18.61 26.58 -14.43
C THR A 555 -20.12 26.33 -14.42
N GLU A 556 -20.63 25.62 -15.43
CA GLU A 556 -22.03 25.20 -15.50
C GLU A 556 -22.33 24.03 -14.55
N GLU A 557 -21.39 23.09 -14.38
CA GLU A 557 -21.48 21.96 -13.44
C GLU A 557 -21.57 22.41 -11.97
N GLU A 558 -20.71 23.35 -11.55
CA GLU A 558 -20.72 23.92 -10.18
C GLU A 558 -22.06 24.62 -9.86
N ARG A 559 -22.71 25.24 -10.86
CA ARG A 559 -24.02 25.90 -10.68
C ARG A 559 -25.19 24.92 -10.60
N THR A 560 -25.09 23.77 -11.25
CA THR A 560 -26.14 22.73 -11.18
C THR A 560 -26.13 22.01 -9.83
N GLU A 561 -24.97 21.79 -9.21
CA GLU A 561 -24.87 21.18 -7.87
C GLU A 561 -25.35 22.10 -6.74
N GLU A 562 -25.18 23.42 -6.86
CA GLU A 562 -25.66 24.39 -5.86
C GLU A 562 -27.18 24.72 -5.95
N SER A 563 -27.88 24.26 -7.01
CA SER A 563 -29.27 24.67 -7.27
C SER A 563 -30.37 23.82 -6.58
N VAL A 564 -30.01 22.90 -5.68
CA VAL A 564 -30.97 22.22 -4.78
C VAL A 564 -31.04 22.94 -3.43
N SER A 565 -31.37 24.24 -3.42
CA SER A 565 -32.27 24.85 -2.42
C SER A 565 -32.46 26.37 -2.63
N VAL A 566 -33.72 26.78 -2.45
CA VAL A 566 -34.24 28.13 -2.22
C VAL A 566 -34.65 28.99 -3.45
N ASN A 567 -35.89 29.46 -3.35
CA ASN A 567 -36.65 30.32 -4.29
C ASN A 567 -35.99 31.68 -4.61
N PRO A 568 -36.37 32.31 -5.75
CA PRO A 568 -35.70 33.50 -6.26
C PRO A 568 -36.22 34.79 -5.60
N ILE A 569 -35.29 35.65 -5.17
CA ILE A 569 -35.55 37.09 -5.01
C ILE A 569 -34.66 37.82 -6.01
N CYS A 570 -35.33 38.64 -6.82
CA CYS A 570 -34.77 39.47 -7.87
C CYS A 570 -33.94 40.61 -7.27
N GLU A 571 -32.67 40.75 -7.65
CA GLU A 571 -31.96 42.03 -7.61
C GLU A 571 -30.85 42.04 -8.67
N GLY A 572 -30.99 42.94 -9.63
CA GLY A 572 -30.10 43.06 -10.78
C GLY A 572 -28.74 43.64 -10.42
N LYS A 573 -27.68 42.98 -10.87
CA LYS A 573 -26.38 43.61 -11.19
C LYS A 573 -25.81 42.96 -12.44
N THR A 574 -25.79 43.74 -13.52
CA THR A 574 -25.04 43.51 -14.75
C THR A 574 -23.55 43.43 -14.40
N LEU A 575 -22.93 42.26 -14.59
CA LEU A 575 -21.48 42.10 -14.46
C LEU A 575 -20.84 42.17 -15.86
N GLU A 576 -20.18 43.29 -16.12
CA GLU A 576 -19.37 43.51 -17.32
C GLU A 576 -18.17 42.54 -17.32
N SER A 577 -18.12 41.66 -18.32
CA SER A 577 -16.91 40.95 -18.73
C SER A 577 -16.91 40.79 -20.25
N HIS A 578 -16.89 41.92 -20.95
CA HIS A 578 -16.64 41.99 -22.39
C HIS A 578 -15.45 42.91 -22.67
N GLU A 579 -14.24 42.49 -22.29
CA GLU A 579 -13.02 43.19 -22.70
C GLU A 579 -11.80 42.26 -22.69
N ALA A 580 -11.76 41.32 -23.64
CA ALA A 580 -10.54 40.56 -23.95
C ALA A 580 -10.43 40.12 -25.44
N PHE A 581 -11.20 40.71 -26.35
CA PHE A 581 -11.05 40.49 -27.80
C PHE A 581 -10.56 41.78 -28.47
N SER A 582 -9.26 42.03 -28.38
CA SER A 582 -8.61 43.13 -29.12
C SER A 582 -7.22 42.75 -29.61
N SER A 583 -7.17 41.80 -30.56
CA SER A 583 -6.25 41.89 -31.71
C SER A 583 -6.62 40.88 -32.79
N SER A 584 -6.75 41.37 -34.03
CA SER A 584 -7.08 40.66 -35.29
C SER A 584 -8.56 40.32 -35.59
N ASN A 585 -9.44 41.33 -35.59
CA ASN A 585 -10.81 41.21 -36.12
C ASN A 585 -10.86 41.61 -37.61
N SER A 586 -10.59 40.68 -38.52
CA SER A 586 -11.13 40.72 -39.90
C SER A 586 -12.08 39.56 -40.17
N ASP A 587 -11.84 38.40 -39.54
CA ASP A 587 -12.59 37.17 -39.83
C ASP A 587 -13.86 37.05 -38.97
N LEU A 588 -13.88 37.64 -37.77
CA LEU A 588 -15.04 37.62 -36.85
C LEU A 588 -16.24 38.44 -37.37
N GLU A 589 -15.98 39.44 -38.21
CA GLU A 589 -16.97 40.40 -38.69
C GLU A 589 -17.77 39.87 -39.89
N CYS A 590 -17.24 38.87 -40.60
CA CYS A 590 -17.94 38.16 -41.68
C CYS A 590 -18.95 37.13 -41.13
N CYS A 591 -18.59 36.39 -40.07
CA CYS A 591 -19.45 35.36 -39.47
C CYS A 591 -20.64 35.91 -38.68
N ARG A 592 -20.52 37.11 -38.09
CA ARG A 592 -21.60 37.76 -37.30
C ARG A 592 -22.87 38.07 -38.09
N LYS A 593 -22.80 38.15 -39.42
CA LYS A 593 -23.96 38.54 -40.25
C LYS A 593 -24.92 37.37 -40.55
N SER A 594 -24.64 36.15 -40.08
CA SER A 594 -25.34 34.92 -40.51
C SER A 594 -25.88 34.01 -39.39
N LEU A 595 -25.51 34.19 -38.12
CA LEU A 595 -25.95 33.31 -37.01
C LEU A 595 -26.41 34.12 -35.81
N ASN A 596 -27.55 33.74 -35.23
CA ASN A 596 -28.24 34.48 -34.16
C ASN A 596 -27.76 34.13 -32.73
N ASN A 597 -26.77 33.23 -32.57
CA ASN A 597 -26.39 32.68 -31.26
C ASN A 597 -24.85 32.71 -31.04
N PRO A 598 -24.34 33.30 -29.94
CA PRO A 598 -22.89 33.45 -29.70
C PRO A 598 -22.13 32.13 -29.50
N SER A 599 -22.74 31.15 -28.83
CA SER A 599 -22.15 29.82 -28.59
C SER A 599 -21.91 29.06 -29.91
N GLU A 600 -22.82 29.21 -30.86
CA GLU A 600 -22.77 28.55 -32.18
C GLU A 600 -21.66 29.10 -33.08
N VAL A 601 -21.38 30.41 -32.98
CA VAL A 601 -20.27 31.05 -33.70
C VAL A 601 -18.93 30.57 -33.15
N LEU A 602 -18.79 30.45 -31.83
CA LEU A 602 -17.58 29.94 -31.19
C LEU A 602 -17.28 28.49 -31.61
N ASP A 603 -18.33 27.70 -31.76
CA ASP A 603 -18.28 26.30 -32.18
C ASP A 603 -17.77 26.09 -33.61
N LEU A 604 -18.22 26.93 -34.54
CA LEU A 604 -17.76 26.93 -35.93
C LEU A 604 -16.32 27.45 -36.02
N VAL A 605 -15.99 28.53 -35.30
CA VAL A 605 -14.64 29.10 -35.25
C VAL A 605 -13.66 28.08 -34.67
N PHE A 606 -14.05 27.32 -33.64
CA PHE A 606 -13.24 26.23 -33.09
C PHE A 606 -12.86 25.18 -34.15
N VAL A 607 -13.84 24.69 -34.92
CA VAL A 607 -13.59 23.70 -35.99
C VAL A 607 -12.72 24.30 -37.09
N GLN A 608 -12.95 25.57 -37.46
CA GLN A 608 -12.13 26.27 -38.44
C GLN A 608 -10.68 26.40 -37.98
N LYS A 609 -10.43 26.84 -36.74
CA LYS A 609 -9.08 26.96 -36.19
C LYS A 609 -8.37 25.61 -36.08
N PHE A 610 -9.11 24.54 -35.78
CA PHE A 610 -8.52 23.21 -35.82
C PHE A 610 -8.10 22.81 -37.26
N SER A 611 -8.92 23.12 -38.26
CA SER A 611 -8.57 22.88 -39.67
C SER A 611 -7.34 23.67 -40.10
N GLU A 612 -7.23 24.94 -39.70
CA GLU A 612 -6.07 25.80 -40.00
C GLU A 612 -4.79 25.24 -39.36
N ALA A 613 -4.88 24.76 -38.12
CA ALA A 613 -3.76 24.15 -37.39
C ALA A 613 -3.26 22.84 -38.02
N LEU A 614 -4.20 21.98 -38.47
CA LEU A 614 -3.85 20.77 -39.22
C LEU A 614 -3.19 21.11 -40.57
N GLN A 615 -3.71 22.12 -41.27
CA GLN A 615 -3.18 22.55 -42.55
C GLN A 615 -1.77 23.17 -42.41
N ASP A 616 -1.54 23.95 -41.36
CA ASP A 616 -0.21 24.48 -41.02
C ASP A 616 0.80 23.34 -40.82
N THR A 617 0.40 22.32 -40.04
CA THR A 617 1.22 21.14 -39.79
C THR A 617 1.51 20.35 -41.08
N PHE A 618 0.50 20.18 -41.94
CA PHE A 618 0.62 19.49 -43.22
C PHE A 618 1.52 20.23 -44.22
N ASN A 619 1.45 21.56 -44.25
CA ASN A 619 2.25 22.41 -45.14
C ASN A 619 3.68 22.65 -44.62
N ALA A 620 3.96 22.36 -43.35
CA ALA A 620 5.28 22.52 -42.77
C ALA A 620 6.32 21.65 -43.50
N ASN A 621 7.52 22.20 -43.69
CA ASN A 621 8.63 21.46 -44.27
C ASN A 621 9.23 20.48 -43.25
N TRP A 622 8.52 19.37 -43.04
CA TRP A 622 8.84 18.36 -42.04
C TRP A 622 10.22 17.73 -42.23
N ILE A 623 10.77 17.76 -43.46
CA ILE A 623 12.12 17.25 -43.75
C ILE A 623 13.18 18.03 -42.95
N ARG A 624 13.00 19.34 -42.73
CA ARG A 624 13.96 20.20 -42.03
C ARG A 624 13.76 20.26 -40.51
N LEU A 625 12.71 19.62 -39.99
CA LEU A 625 12.38 19.64 -38.58
C LEU A 625 13.00 18.44 -37.85
N ASN A 626 13.58 18.68 -36.67
CA ASN A 626 14.17 17.64 -35.84
C ASN A 626 13.10 16.80 -35.12
N ASP A 627 12.00 17.44 -34.70
CA ASP A 627 10.87 16.82 -34.00
C ASP A 627 9.56 17.25 -34.67
N TYR A 628 9.15 16.46 -35.67
CA TYR A 628 7.88 16.63 -36.38
C TYR A 628 6.82 15.68 -35.80
N ILE A 629 5.54 15.98 -36.03
CA ILE A 629 4.43 15.15 -35.57
C ILE A 629 4.54 13.72 -36.11
N SER A 630 4.26 12.73 -35.26
CA SER A 630 4.29 11.32 -35.68
C SER A 630 3.09 10.99 -36.58
N PRO A 631 3.22 10.04 -37.52
CA PRO A 631 2.11 9.67 -38.40
C PRO A 631 0.86 9.19 -37.64
N GLY A 632 1.06 8.44 -36.55
CA GLY A 632 -0.05 7.99 -35.70
C GLY A 632 -0.78 9.14 -35.00
N CYS A 633 -0.03 10.11 -34.49
CA CYS A 633 -0.58 11.30 -33.86
C CYS A 633 -1.34 12.17 -34.88
N PHE A 634 -0.77 12.38 -36.06
CA PHE A 634 -1.43 13.15 -37.11
C PHE A 634 -2.75 12.50 -37.56
N LEU A 635 -2.76 11.18 -37.81
CA LEU A 635 -4.00 10.47 -38.17
C LEU A 635 -5.04 10.54 -37.06
N TYR A 636 -4.62 10.44 -35.79
CA TYR A 636 -5.53 10.63 -34.66
C TYR A 636 -6.22 12.01 -34.73
N LEU A 637 -5.46 13.08 -34.93
CA LEU A 637 -6.02 14.43 -35.00
C LEU A 637 -6.94 14.62 -36.21
N VAL A 638 -6.61 14.03 -37.37
CA VAL A 638 -7.48 14.04 -38.56
C VAL A 638 -8.78 13.27 -38.30
N GLU A 639 -8.73 12.13 -37.61
CA GLU A 639 -9.92 11.37 -37.20
C GLU A 639 -10.80 12.18 -36.24
N ARG A 640 -10.21 12.86 -35.24
CA ARG A 640 -10.95 13.77 -34.33
C ARG A 640 -11.58 14.93 -35.10
N PHE A 641 -10.83 15.54 -36.03
CA PHE A 641 -11.34 16.63 -36.86
C PHE A 641 -12.50 16.19 -37.75
N LEU A 642 -12.42 14.99 -38.34
CA LEU A 642 -13.51 14.44 -39.15
C LEU A 642 -14.80 14.29 -38.32
N ILE A 643 -14.70 13.78 -37.09
CA ILE A 643 -15.85 13.68 -36.18
C ILE A 643 -16.42 15.08 -35.88
N LEU A 644 -15.57 16.02 -35.46
CA LEU A 644 -15.99 17.39 -35.12
C LEU A 644 -16.66 18.11 -36.30
N ALA A 645 -16.16 17.91 -37.52
CA ALA A 645 -16.77 18.45 -38.72
C ALA A 645 -18.12 17.75 -39.02
N SER A 646 -18.19 16.42 -38.92
CA SER A 646 -19.40 15.66 -39.26
C SER A 646 -20.54 15.80 -38.25
N GLN A 647 -20.23 15.97 -36.96
CA GLN A 647 -21.22 16.24 -35.90
C GLN A 647 -22.14 17.42 -36.24
N ARG A 648 -21.63 18.40 -37.00
CA ARG A 648 -22.39 19.58 -37.41
C ARG A 648 -23.56 19.31 -38.36
N ARG A 649 -23.68 18.08 -38.89
CA ARG A 649 -24.86 17.64 -39.67
C ARG A 649 -26.00 17.13 -38.77
N GLY A 650 -25.82 17.06 -37.45
CA GLY A 650 -26.77 16.48 -36.49
C GLY A 650 -26.80 14.94 -36.47
N SER A 651 -26.14 14.28 -37.44
CA SER A 651 -25.89 12.84 -37.44
C SER A 651 -24.61 12.56 -38.24
N PHE A 652 -23.86 11.53 -37.86
CA PHE A 652 -22.60 11.20 -38.51
C PHE A 652 -22.26 9.71 -38.43
N PHE A 653 -21.40 9.26 -39.34
CA PHE A 653 -20.83 7.92 -39.34
C PHE A 653 -19.42 7.95 -38.74
N THR A 654 -19.11 6.98 -37.88
CA THR A 654 -17.78 6.83 -37.29
C THR A 654 -17.49 5.37 -36.98
N THR A 655 -16.26 5.03 -36.63
CA THR A 655 -15.92 3.69 -36.12
C THR A 655 -16.25 3.57 -34.65
N ARG A 656 -16.43 2.34 -34.18
CA ARG A 656 -16.56 2.06 -32.75
C ARG A 656 -15.36 2.57 -31.95
N SER A 657 -14.14 2.33 -32.44
CA SER A 657 -12.92 2.85 -31.81
C SER A 657 -12.92 4.35 -31.64
N SER A 658 -13.31 5.08 -32.69
CA SER A 658 -13.24 6.53 -32.66
C SER A 658 -14.37 7.15 -31.83
N LEU A 659 -15.54 6.53 -31.76
CA LEU A 659 -16.61 6.97 -30.87
C LEU A 659 -16.26 6.78 -29.39
N VAL A 660 -15.75 5.60 -29.01
CA VAL A 660 -15.35 5.32 -27.62
C VAL A 660 -14.26 6.29 -27.16
N GLU A 661 -13.27 6.53 -28.01
CA GLU A 661 -12.23 7.53 -27.73
C GLU A 661 -12.79 8.94 -27.50
N TRP A 662 -13.82 9.32 -28.26
CA TRP A 662 -14.52 10.60 -28.06
C TRP A 662 -15.31 10.60 -26.74
N LEU A 663 -16.01 9.51 -26.41
CA LEU A 663 -16.74 9.38 -25.14
C LEU A 663 -15.83 9.42 -23.91
N ILE A 664 -14.58 8.91 -24.01
CA ILE A 664 -13.59 9.03 -22.94
C ILE A 664 -13.20 10.51 -22.71
N SER A 665 -13.19 11.33 -23.77
CA SER A 665 -12.76 12.73 -23.73
C SER A 665 -13.81 13.74 -23.26
N GLU A 666 -15.10 13.41 -23.40
CA GLU A 666 -16.21 14.26 -22.93
C GLU A 666 -16.48 13.97 -21.45
N GLN A 667 -16.26 14.97 -20.58
CA GLN A 667 -16.42 14.84 -19.13
C GLN A 667 -17.88 15.04 -18.68
N SER A 668 -18.69 15.82 -19.41
CA SER A 668 -20.10 16.08 -19.12
C SER A 668 -21.04 15.01 -19.72
N GLU A 669 -22.30 14.99 -19.25
CA GLU A 669 -23.42 14.38 -19.98
C GLU A 669 -23.31 14.76 -21.45
N VAL A 670 -23.63 13.83 -22.37
CA VAL A 670 -23.52 14.05 -23.82
C VAL A 670 -24.49 15.16 -24.23
N LEU A 671 -24.10 16.41 -24.00
CA LEU A 671 -24.92 17.58 -24.22
C LEU A 671 -25.07 17.70 -25.73
N PRO A 672 -26.31 17.70 -26.25
CA PRO A 672 -26.52 17.79 -27.67
C PRO A 672 -25.92 19.12 -28.15
N THR A 673 -24.80 19.09 -28.87
CA THR A 673 -24.42 20.23 -29.70
C THR A 673 -25.64 20.58 -30.53
N SER A 674 -26.15 21.79 -30.35
CA SER A 674 -27.42 22.23 -30.92
C SER A 674 -27.49 21.89 -32.42
N ARG A 675 -28.66 21.47 -32.91
CA ARG A 675 -28.88 21.17 -34.34
C ARG A 675 -28.57 22.42 -35.16
N LEU A 676 -27.35 22.55 -35.65
CA LEU A 676 -26.97 23.69 -36.49
C LEU A 676 -27.23 23.41 -37.96
N ALA A 677 -27.92 24.34 -38.61
CA ALA A 677 -27.87 24.52 -40.06
C ALA A 677 -26.59 25.30 -40.40
N ILE A 678 -25.43 24.62 -40.47
CA ILE A 678 -24.23 25.22 -41.05
C ILE A 678 -24.44 25.42 -42.56
N ASN A 679 -23.91 26.52 -43.12
CA ASN A 679 -23.78 26.68 -44.57
C ASN A 679 -23.05 25.47 -45.16
N THR A 680 -23.73 24.69 -46.00
CA THR A 680 -23.23 23.48 -46.67
C THR A 680 -21.83 23.69 -47.29
N GLN A 681 -21.53 24.91 -47.78
CA GLN A 681 -20.26 25.24 -48.40
C GLN A 681 -19.05 25.17 -47.44
N SER A 682 -19.19 25.63 -46.19
CA SER A 682 -18.08 25.63 -45.22
C SER A 682 -17.72 24.21 -44.79
N LEU A 683 -18.73 23.36 -44.63
CA LEU A 683 -18.53 21.95 -44.29
C LEU A 683 -17.89 21.17 -45.43
N GLU A 684 -18.24 21.48 -46.68
CA GLU A 684 -17.60 20.90 -47.86
C GLU A 684 -16.11 21.25 -47.95
N ASN A 685 -15.72 22.47 -47.57
CA ASN A 685 -14.31 22.87 -47.51
C ASN A 685 -13.52 22.06 -46.49
N PHE A 686 -14.10 21.77 -45.31
CA PHE A 686 -13.44 20.91 -44.30
C PHE A 686 -13.23 19.48 -44.83
N TYR A 687 -14.25 18.90 -45.45
CA TYR A 687 -14.13 17.57 -46.06
C TYR A 687 -13.11 17.54 -47.20
N TYR A 688 -13.06 18.59 -48.02
CA TYR A 688 -12.06 18.71 -49.08
C TYR A 688 -10.64 18.82 -48.52
N SER A 689 -10.43 19.56 -47.43
CA SER A 689 -9.12 19.63 -46.75
C SER A 689 -8.65 18.24 -46.28
N ILE A 690 -9.52 17.47 -45.64
CA ILE A 690 -9.22 16.09 -45.23
C ILE A 690 -8.89 15.22 -46.44
N LEU A 691 -9.67 15.33 -47.52
CA LEU A 691 -9.43 14.59 -48.76
C LEU A 691 -8.04 14.84 -49.32
N VAL A 692 -7.61 16.11 -49.39
CA VAL A 692 -6.29 16.49 -49.92
C VAL A 692 -5.18 15.86 -49.09
N MET A 693 -5.26 15.96 -47.76
CA MET A 693 -4.26 15.37 -46.85
C MET A 693 -4.20 13.84 -47.01
N VAL A 694 -5.35 13.16 -46.92
CA VAL A 694 -5.43 11.70 -47.01
C VAL A 694 -4.95 11.22 -48.39
N LYS A 695 -5.37 11.88 -49.47
CA LYS A 695 -4.97 11.55 -50.83
C LYS A 695 -3.44 11.66 -50.99
N GLN A 696 -2.83 12.74 -50.50
CA GLN A 696 -1.39 12.94 -50.61
C GLN A 696 -0.62 11.78 -49.94
N PHE A 697 -0.97 11.40 -48.72
CA PHE A 697 -0.29 10.31 -48.01
C PHE A 697 -0.50 8.94 -48.64
N ILE A 698 -1.67 8.69 -49.24
CA ILE A 698 -1.94 7.42 -49.93
C ILE A 698 -1.09 7.28 -51.20
N PHE A 699 -0.93 8.36 -51.99
CA PHE A 699 -0.23 8.32 -53.26
C PHE A 699 1.28 8.55 -53.14
N ASP A 700 1.75 9.30 -52.14
CA ASP A 700 3.18 9.51 -51.87
C ASP A 700 3.74 8.41 -50.95
N LYS A 701 3.96 7.23 -51.53
CA LYS A 701 4.54 6.08 -50.83
C LYS A 701 5.94 6.37 -50.27
N VAL A 702 6.78 7.06 -51.04
CA VAL A 702 8.18 7.32 -50.66
C VAL A 702 8.25 8.27 -49.47
N GLY A 703 7.57 9.42 -49.56
CA GLY A 703 7.53 10.39 -48.48
C GLY A 703 6.87 9.83 -47.21
N THR A 704 5.80 9.03 -47.36
CA THR A 704 5.13 8.38 -46.21
C THR A 704 6.03 7.37 -45.51
N VAL A 705 6.78 6.55 -46.24
CA VAL A 705 7.74 5.60 -45.66
C VAL A 705 8.87 6.32 -44.94
N GLU A 706 9.40 7.40 -45.54
CA GLU A 706 10.43 8.23 -44.92
C GLU A 706 9.92 8.88 -43.62
N TRP A 707 8.69 9.42 -43.63
CA TRP A 707 8.06 10.00 -42.44
C TRP A 707 7.93 8.98 -41.30
N ILE A 708 7.41 7.78 -41.58
CA ILE A 708 7.30 6.70 -40.59
C ILE A 708 8.67 6.33 -40.01
N SER A 709 9.68 6.19 -40.88
CA SER A 709 11.04 5.85 -40.45
C SER A 709 11.65 6.91 -39.55
N ARG A 710 11.44 8.21 -39.85
CA ARG A 710 11.98 9.32 -39.05
C ARG A 710 11.31 9.47 -37.70
N SER A 711 10.05 9.03 -37.57
CA SER A 711 9.36 8.95 -36.29
C SER A 711 9.78 7.76 -35.42
N LYS A 712 10.85 7.03 -35.78
CA LYS A 712 11.38 5.85 -35.06
C LYS A 712 10.37 4.69 -34.97
N ILE A 713 9.44 4.60 -35.92
CA ILE A 713 8.47 3.52 -36.02
C ILE A 713 8.96 2.50 -37.05
N SER A 714 8.77 1.21 -36.78
CA SER A 714 9.09 0.15 -37.75
C SER A 714 8.19 0.25 -38.98
N VAL A 715 8.76 0.65 -40.11
CA VAL A 715 8.06 0.79 -41.40
C VAL A 715 7.35 -0.51 -41.77
N ASN A 716 8.04 -1.64 -41.66
CA ASN A 716 7.50 -2.95 -42.04
C ASN A 716 6.31 -3.39 -41.19
N ALA A 717 6.30 -3.01 -39.89
CA ALA A 717 5.21 -3.33 -38.98
C ALA A 717 4.02 -2.37 -39.15
N TYR A 718 4.28 -1.09 -39.38
CA TYR A 718 3.26 -0.04 -39.31
C TYR A 718 2.66 0.39 -40.65
N TYR A 719 3.42 0.34 -41.75
CA TYR A 719 2.95 0.89 -43.04
C TYR A 719 1.62 0.29 -43.51
N LYS A 720 1.42 -1.02 -43.32
CA LYS A 720 0.15 -1.70 -43.64
C LYS A 720 -1.03 -1.13 -42.86
N LEU A 721 -0.84 -0.95 -41.56
CA LEU A 721 -1.84 -0.40 -40.66
C LEU A 721 -2.12 1.07 -40.98
N PHE A 722 -1.08 1.84 -41.28
CA PHE A 722 -1.20 3.24 -41.68
C PHE A 722 -2.04 3.41 -42.95
N VAL A 723 -1.77 2.61 -43.99
CA VAL A 723 -2.55 2.60 -45.23
C VAL A 723 -4.00 2.17 -44.97
N LEU A 724 -4.22 1.16 -44.12
CA LEU A 724 -5.57 0.76 -43.70
C LEU A 724 -6.33 1.92 -43.04
N ARG A 725 -5.71 2.63 -42.09
CA ARG A 725 -6.32 3.79 -41.41
C ARG A 725 -6.65 4.92 -42.38
N LEU A 726 -5.76 5.25 -43.32
CA LEU A 726 -6.03 6.24 -44.36
C LEU A 726 -7.23 5.87 -45.23
N VAL A 727 -7.35 4.59 -45.63
CA VAL A 727 -8.50 4.10 -46.40
C VAL A 727 -9.77 4.11 -45.56
N VAL A 728 -9.70 3.78 -44.27
CA VAL A 728 -10.83 3.90 -43.32
C VAL A 728 -11.30 5.35 -43.21
N ILE A 729 -10.40 6.31 -43.04
CA ILE A 729 -10.72 7.75 -43.01
C ILE A 729 -11.36 8.18 -44.34
N LEU A 730 -10.83 7.73 -45.49
CA LEU A 730 -11.41 8.03 -46.80
C LEU A 730 -12.82 7.44 -46.96
N CYS A 731 -13.05 6.21 -46.50
CA CYS A 731 -14.38 5.60 -46.48
C CYS A 731 -15.33 6.41 -45.59
N LEU A 732 -14.94 6.74 -44.36
CA LEU A 732 -15.71 7.57 -43.43
C LEU A 732 -16.03 8.95 -44.03
N LEU A 733 -15.07 9.57 -44.71
CA LEU A 733 -15.26 10.82 -45.42
C LEU A 733 -16.36 10.67 -46.48
N CYS A 734 -16.30 9.62 -47.31
CA CYS A 734 -17.28 9.36 -48.37
C CYS A 734 -18.70 9.14 -47.81
N VAL A 735 -18.87 8.32 -46.77
CA VAL A 735 -20.21 8.09 -46.19
C VAL A 735 -20.75 9.30 -45.45
N ASN A 736 -19.89 10.12 -44.81
CA ASN A 736 -20.34 11.34 -44.14
C ASN A 736 -20.70 12.46 -45.11
N CYS A 737 -19.92 12.68 -46.18
CA CYS A 737 -20.16 13.77 -47.12
C CYS A 737 -21.06 13.39 -48.31
N GLY A 738 -21.17 12.10 -48.64
CA GLY A 738 -21.90 11.59 -49.81
C GLY A 738 -21.18 11.79 -51.15
N LYS A 739 -19.90 12.20 -51.13
CA LYS A 739 -19.06 12.55 -52.29
C LYS A 739 -17.74 11.76 -52.27
N TYR A 740 -16.88 11.99 -53.27
CA TYR A 740 -15.50 11.47 -53.37
C TYR A 740 -15.32 9.95 -53.54
N TYR A 741 -16.41 9.24 -53.86
CA TYR A 741 -16.35 7.81 -54.19
C TYR A 741 -15.45 7.53 -55.40
N ASP A 742 -15.34 8.46 -56.36
CA ASP A 742 -14.42 8.40 -57.48
C ASP A 742 -12.95 8.33 -57.02
N VAL A 743 -12.58 9.14 -56.02
CA VAL A 743 -11.24 9.11 -55.42
C VAL A 743 -11.02 7.80 -54.66
N LEU A 744 -12.03 7.32 -53.93
CA LEU A 744 -11.97 6.02 -53.25
C LEU A 744 -11.78 4.86 -54.25
N TYR A 745 -12.46 4.90 -55.39
CA TYR A 745 -12.28 3.94 -56.49
C TYR A 745 -10.87 4.00 -57.08
N GLN A 746 -10.32 5.21 -57.26
CA GLN A 746 -8.94 5.40 -57.74
C GLN A 746 -7.93 4.79 -56.75
N VAL A 747 -8.09 5.08 -55.45
CA VAL A 747 -7.22 4.58 -54.38
C VAL A 747 -7.22 3.05 -54.30
N LEU A 748 -8.40 2.43 -54.34
CA LEU A 748 -8.54 0.97 -54.21
C LEU A 748 -8.21 0.21 -55.52
N SER A 749 -8.12 0.92 -56.64
CA SER A 749 -7.57 0.40 -57.90
C SER A 749 -6.04 0.43 -57.93
N ASN A 750 -5.40 1.19 -57.04
CA ASN A 750 -3.95 1.24 -56.94
C ASN A 750 -3.38 -0.05 -56.30
N ASN A 751 -2.50 -0.74 -57.03
CA ASN A 751 -1.88 -1.98 -56.57
C ASN A 751 -1.03 -1.79 -55.31
N ASP A 752 -0.36 -0.65 -55.15
CA ASP A 752 0.46 -0.36 -53.97
C ASP A 752 -0.37 -0.31 -52.69
N VAL A 753 -1.57 0.26 -52.77
CA VAL A 753 -2.53 0.36 -51.65
C VAL A 753 -3.22 -0.97 -51.41
N ARG A 754 -3.74 -1.58 -52.49
CA ARG A 754 -4.47 -2.86 -52.45
C ARG A 754 -3.68 -3.95 -51.72
N ASN A 755 -2.38 -4.04 -51.98
CA ASN A 755 -1.52 -5.07 -51.41
C ASN A 755 -1.28 -4.90 -49.90
N GLN A 756 -1.61 -3.74 -49.32
CA GLN A 756 -1.49 -3.49 -47.87
C GLN A 756 -2.78 -3.78 -47.09
N LEU A 757 -3.94 -3.86 -47.77
CA LEU A 757 -5.24 -3.99 -47.12
C LEU A 757 -5.58 -5.45 -46.77
N PRO A 758 -6.33 -5.70 -45.68
CA PRO A 758 -6.83 -7.04 -45.37
C PRO A 758 -7.72 -7.60 -46.48
N LYS A 759 -7.55 -8.89 -46.81
CA LYS A 759 -8.22 -9.53 -47.96
C LYS A 759 -9.75 -9.42 -47.90
N TYR A 760 -10.35 -9.64 -46.72
CA TYR A 760 -11.80 -9.56 -46.53
C TYR A 760 -12.32 -8.13 -46.55
N PHE A 761 -11.59 -7.19 -45.92
CA PHE A 761 -11.90 -5.76 -45.97
C PHE A 761 -11.94 -5.26 -47.42
N TYR A 762 -10.87 -5.51 -48.19
CA TYR A 762 -10.79 -5.12 -49.60
C TYR A 762 -11.81 -5.87 -50.47
N GLY A 763 -12.04 -7.15 -50.19
CA GLY A 763 -12.95 -8.01 -50.95
C GLY A 763 -14.37 -7.44 -51.04
N VAL A 764 -14.90 -6.95 -49.91
CA VAL A 764 -16.23 -6.32 -49.84
C VAL A 764 -16.25 -5.02 -50.66
N LEU A 765 -15.29 -4.12 -50.41
CA LEU A 765 -15.23 -2.83 -51.13
C LEU A 765 -15.09 -3.02 -52.64
N ARG A 766 -14.30 -4.01 -53.08
CA ARG A 766 -14.14 -4.37 -54.50
C ARG A 766 -15.44 -4.83 -55.15
N GLN A 767 -16.30 -5.55 -54.43
CA GLN A 767 -17.59 -5.97 -54.96
C GLN A 767 -18.51 -4.77 -55.22
N GLY A 768 -18.53 -3.80 -54.30
CA GLY A 768 -19.23 -2.53 -54.50
C GLY A 768 -18.69 -1.74 -55.70
N MET A 769 -17.37 -1.72 -55.93
CA MET A 769 -16.78 -1.07 -57.12
C MET A 769 -17.23 -1.69 -58.42
N LYS A 770 -17.27 -3.02 -58.51
CA LYS A 770 -17.71 -3.71 -59.74
C LYS A 770 -19.14 -3.36 -60.12
N ARG A 771 -19.96 -2.97 -59.14
CA ARG A 771 -21.35 -2.55 -59.31
C ARG A 771 -21.47 -1.05 -59.59
N ASN A 772 -20.37 -0.29 -59.57
CA ASN A 772 -20.31 1.19 -59.65
C ASN A 772 -21.18 1.90 -58.61
N TYR A 773 -21.57 1.21 -57.53
CA TYR A 773 -22.46 1.72 -56.51
C TYR A 773 -22.06 1.16 -55.15
N LEU A 774 -21.15 1.87 -54.47
CA LEU A 774 -20.72 1.53 -53.11
C LEU A 774 -21.71 2.14 -52.10
N GLN A 775 -22.54 1.32 -51.47
CA GLN A 775 -23.48 1.76 -50.45
C GLN A 775 -22.85 1.77 -49.05
N THR A 776 -23.43 2.56 -48.14
CA THR A 776 -23.08 2.58 -46.71
C THR A 776 -23.09 1.18 -46.08
N SER A 777 -23.93 0.27 -46.56
CA SER A 777 -24.02 -1.12 -46.09
C SER A 777 -22.79 -1.97 -46.42
N GLU A 778 -22.18 -1.76 -47.59
CA GLU A 778 -20.96 -2.45 -48.02
C GLU A 778 -19.74 -1.88 -47.29
N VAL A 779 -19.73 -0.57 -47.03
CA VAL A 779 -18.72 0.06 -46.15
C VAL A 779 -18.85 -0.48 -44.71
N GLY A 780 -20.07 -0.61 -44.19
CA GLY A 780 -20.34 -1.20 -42.88
C GLY A 780 -19.87 -2.64 -42.76
N GLU A 781 -20.08 -3.46 -43.80
CA GLU A 781 -19.57 -4.85 -43.84
C GLU A 781 -18.04 -4.90 -43.90
N ALA A 782 -17.40 -4.02 -44.68
CA ALA A 782 -15.95 -3.93 -44.72
C ALA A 782 -15.37 -3.60 -43.33
N PHE A 783 -15.97 -2.65 -42.63
CA PHE A 783 -15.54 -2.21 -41.29
C PHE A 783 -15.71 -3.31 -40.24
N ARG A 784 -16.81 -4.07 -40.31
CA ARG A 784 -17.00 -5.30 -39.51
C ARG A 784 -15.88 -6.31 -39.75
N ASN A 785 -15.47 -6.53 -41.00
CA ASN A 785 -14.37 -7.41 -41.38
C ASN A 785 -12.98 -6.88 -40.94
N ALA A 786 -12.86 -5.58 -40.65
CA ALA A 786 -11.67 -4.99 -40.04
C ALA A 786 -11.72 -5.01 -38.49
N SER A 787 -12.69 -5.70 -37.88
CA SER A 787 -12.85 -5.77 -36.42
C SER A 787 -13.10 -4.41 -35.75
N ASP A 788 -13.63 -3.44 -36.49
CA ASP A 788 -14.00 -2.12 -36.00
C ASP A 788 -15.26 -1.62 -36.73
N PRO A 789 -16.46 -1.99 -36.24
CA PRO A 789 -17.70 -1.79 -36.97
C PRO A 789 -18.04 -0.32 -37.18
N LEU A 790 -18.75 -0.04 -38.28
CA LEU A 790 -19.28 1.28 -38.59
C LEU A 790 -20.49 1.58 -37.71
N LEU A 791 -20.51 2.76 -37.10
CA LEU A 791 -21.58 3.28 -36.27
C LEU A 791 -22.28 4.43 -37.01
N PHE A 792 -23.60 4.54 -36.83
CA PHE A 792 -24.38 5.71 -37.20
C PHE A 792 -24.84 6.40 -35.92
N VAL A 793 -24.31 7.60 -35.67
CA VAL A 793 -24.52 8.36 -34.44
C VAL A 793 -25.52 9.48 -34.71
N SER A 794 -26.66 9.48 -34.01
CA SER A 794 -27.66 10.54 -34.08
C SER A 794 -27.61 11.43 -32.84
N LEU A 795 -27.52 12.76 -33.03
CA LEU A 795 -27.42 13.75 -31.96
C LEU A 795 -28.78 14.34 -31.55
N GLY A 796 -29.89 13.80 -32.04
CA GLY A 796 -31.22 14.32 -31.73
C GLY A 796 -32.27 13.24 -31.63
N GLU A 797 -33.32 13.55 -30.89
CA GLU A 797 -34.49 12.68 -30.74
C GLU A 797 -35.18 12.51 -32.12
N ASN A 798 -35.37 11.26 -32.53
CA ASN A 798 -36.16 10.79 -33.68
C ASN A 798 -35.47 10.44 -35.01
N ASP A 799 -34.14 10.25 -35.09
CA ASP A 799 -33.53 9.65 -36.30
C ASP A 799 -33.58 8.10 -36.25
N THR A 800 -34.55 7.50 -36.94
CA THR A 800 -34.79 6.05 -36.97
C THR A 800 -34.13 5.36 -38.16
N ARG A 801 -33.22 6.04 -38.89
CA ARG A 801 -32.56 5.47 -40.06
C ARG A 801 -31.74 4.24 -39.69
N LYS A 802 -32.15 3.08 -40.21
CA LYS A 802 -31.43 1.81 -40.09
C LYS A 802 -30.67 1.54 -41.38
N TYR A 803 -29.38 1.31 -41.26
CA TYR A 803 -28.54 0.85 -42.36
C TYR A 803 -28.13 -0.60 -42.10
N SER A 804 -28.17 -1.43 -43.14
CA SER A 804 -27.65 -2.79 -43.03
C SER A 804 -26.14 -2.75 -42.72
N ASN A 805 -25.67 -3.65 -41.86
CA ASN A 805 -24.27 -3.74 -41.40
C ASN A 805 -23.71 -2.53 -40.62
N VAL A 806 -24.55 -1.58 -40.19
CA VAL A 806 -24.16 -0.42 -39.37
C VAL A 806 -24.87 -0.48 -38.03
N ILE A 807 -24.18 -0.15 -36.94
CA ILE A 807 -24.76 -0.13 -35.59
C ILE A 807 -25.30 1.29 -35.33
N PRO A 808 -26.61 1.48 -35.09
CA PRO A 808 -27.14 2.78 -34.71
C PRO A 808 -26.81 3.08 -33.24
N VAL A 809 -26.38 4.30 -32.96
CA VAL A 809 -26.13 4.83 -31.61
C VAL A 809 -26.88 6.16 -31.50
N GLN A 810 -27.70 6.31 -30.46
CA GLN A 810 -28.45 7.53 -30.22
C GLN A 810 -27.86 8.26 -29.02
N LEU A 811 -27.46 9.51 -29.23
CA LEU A 811 -26.99 10.42 -28.18
C LEU A 811 -28.18 11.35 -27.86
N GLY A 812 -28.99 10.96 -26.87
CA GLY A 812 -30.14 11.72 -26.39
C GLY A 812 -29.83 12.45 -25.08
N THR A 813 -30.69 13.41 -24.72
CA THR A 813 -30.62 14.22 -23.48
C THR A 813 -30.69 13.40 -22.19
N ASN A 814 -31.19 12.15 -22.25
CA ASN A 814 -31.32 11.24 -21.11
C ASN A 814 -30.44 9.98 -21.23
N CYS A 815 -29.49 9.94 -22.17
CA CYS A 815 -28.64 8.76 -22.36
C CYS A 815 -27.39 8.86 -21.48
N ASN A 816 -27.24 7.92 -20.55
CA ASN A 816 -26.03 7.84 -19.75
C ASN A 816 -24.84 7.37 -20.61
N ARG A 817 -23.66 7.96 -20.39
CA ARG A 817 -22.43 7.64 -21.12
C ARG A 817 -22.04 6.18 -20.92
N GLU A 818 -22.20 5.67 -19.70
CA GLU A 818 -21.92 4.28 -19.32
C GLU A 818 -22.82 3.31 -20.10
N ASP A 819 -24.12 3.59 -20.20
CA ASP A 819 -25.05 2.76 -20.99
C ASP A 819 -24.64 2.68 -22.47
N ILE A 820 -24.15 3.79 -23.03
CA ILE A 820 -23.64 3.83 -24.40
C ILE A 820 -22.39 2.96 -24.52
N ILE A 821 -21.43 3.09 -23.60
CA ILE A 821 -20.22 2.26 -23.61
C ILE A 821 -20.58 0.77 -23.48
N ASP A 822 -21.44 0.41 -22.54
CA ASP A 822 -21.88 -0.98 -22.32
C ASP A 822 -22.57 -1.56 -23.57
N SER A 823 -23.37 -0.75 -24.26
CA SER A 823 -24.00 -1.15 -25.53
C SER A 823 -23.00 -1.42 -26.67
N LEU A 824 -21.82 -0.80 -26.62
CA LEU A 824 -20.74 -0.99 -27.62
C LEU A 824 -19.85 -2.21 -27.31
N PHE A 825 -19.94 -2.75 -26.10
CA PHE A 825 -19.22 -3.93 -25.62
C PHE A 825 -20.13 -4.95 -24.91
N PRO A 826 -21.17 -5.50 -25.57
CA PRO A 826 -22.03 -6.49 -24.93
C PRO A 826 -21.20 -7.71 -24.50
N ALA A 827 -21.33 -8.07 -23.21
CA ALA A 827 -20.61 -9.18 -22.60
C ALA A 827 -20.69 -10.44 -23.49
N ARG A 828 -19.55 -11.15 -23.66
CA ARG A 828 -19.57 -12.51 -24.21
C ARG A 828 -20.29 -13.41 -23.22
N ILE A 829 -21.61 -13.49 -23.32
CA ILE A 829 -22.42 -14.41 -22.53
C ILE A 829 -22.04 -15.84 -22.96
N GLY A 830 -21.21 -16.48 -22.17
CA GLY A 830 -21.20 -17.93 -22.09
C GLY A 830 -22.57 -18.38 -21.57
N SER A 831 -23.32 -19.07 -22.44
CA SER A 831 -24.44 -19.96 -22.11
C SER A 831 -25.39 -19.53 -20.99
N GLN A 832 -26.41 -18.74 -21.31
CA GLN A 832 -27.73 -18.85 -20.63
C GLN A 832 -28.86 -18.71 -21.67
N THR A 833 -29.84 -19.59 -21.57
CA THR A 833 -31.01 -19.77 -22.44
C THR A 833 -31.98 -18.59 -22.41
N PRO A 834 -32.69 -18.27 -23.52
CA PRO A 834 -33.59 -17.12 -23.57
C PRO A 834 -34.95 -17.47 -22.96
N ASN A 835 -35.36 -16.72 -21.93
CA ASN A 835 -36.75 -16.70 -21.47
C ASN A 835 -37.49 -15.49 -22.05
N THR A 836 -38.62 -15.82 -22.65
CA THR A 836 -39.58 -15.02 -23.41
C THR A 836 -40.39 -14.07 -22.54
N THR A 837 -40.55 -12.79 -22.95
CA THR A 837 -41.87 -12.11 -22.92
C THR A 837 -41.97 -11.03 -24.01
N VAL A 838 -43.11 -11.02 -24.69
CA VAL A 838 -43.47 -10.30 -25.94
C VAL A 838 -43.96 -8.86 -25.64
N PRO A 839 -43.77 -7.89 -26.57
CA PRO A 839 -44.96 -7.22 -27.12
C PRO A 839 -45.13 -7.35 -28.65
N LYS A 840 -46.38 -7.71 -29.03
CA LYS A 840 -47.06 -7.61 -30.35
C LYS A 840 -46.89 -6.19 -30.95
N VAL A 841 -46.91 -5.86 -32.24
CA VAL A 841 -47.22 -6.43 -33.58
C VAL A 841 -46.62 -5.38 -34.56
N MET A 842 -45.93 -5.68 -35.68
CA MET A 842 -46.53 -5.88 -37.01
C MET A 842 -45.46 -6.35 -38.02
N THR A 843 -45.63 -7.59 -38.49
CA THR A 843 -45.43 -8.12 -39.86
C THR A 843 -44.50 -7.40 -40.85
N ASN A 844 -43.54 -8.15 -41.41
CA ASN A 844 -43.72 -8.73 -42.75
C ASN A 844 -42.75 -9.87 -43.07
N GLN A 845 -43.31 -10.88 -43.73
CA GLN A 845 -42.72 -12.10 -44.27
C GLN A 845 -41.77 -11.78 -45.44
N PHE A 846 -40.75 -12.62 -45.67
CA PHE A 846 -40.64 -13.40 -46.90
C PHE A 846 -39.69 -14.59 -46.70
N THR A 847 -40.24 -15.74 -47.07
CA THR A 847 -39.69 -17.09 -47.13
C THR A 847 -38.70 -17.26 -48.28
N THR A 848 -37.69 -18.11 -48.11
CA THR A 848 -37.38 -19.20 -49.06
C THR A 848 -36.39 -20.18 -48.43
N SER A 849 -36.83 -21.43 -48.28
CA SER A 849 -36.06 -22.62 -47.88
C SER A 849 -35.00 -22.99 -48.94
N PRO A 850 -33.98 -23.80 -48.60
CA PRO A 850 -34.10 -25.27 -48.69
C PRO A 850 -33.34 -25.97 -47.54
N SER A 851 -33.41 -27.26 -47.21
CA SER A 851 -34.06 -28.48 -47.70
C SER A 851 -33.81 -29.55 -46.63
N ASN A 852 -34.76 -30.46 -46.44
CA ASN A 852 -34.65 -31.66 -45.61
C ASN A 852 -33.49 -32.58 -46.02
N TYR A 853 -32.76 -33.13 -45.04
CA TYR A 853 -32.43 -34.55 -44.99
C TYR A 853 -32.39 -35.00 -43.52
N GLY A 854 -33.15 -36.04 -43.22
CA GLY A 854 -33.33 -36.55 -41.87
C GLY A 854 -32.15 -37.37 -41.35
N ASN A 855 -32.10 -37.53 -40.03
CA ASN A 855 -31.95 -38.82 -39.36
C ASN A 855 -32.10 -38.64 -37.84
N GLN A 856 -32.72 -39.63 -37.21
CA GLN A 856 -32.91 -39.72 -35.77
C GLN A 856 -31.58 -39.69 -34.99
N PRO A 857 -31.57 -39.21 -33.72
CA PRO A 857 -30.37 -39.22 -32.90
C PRO A 857 -30.10 -40.63 -32.34
N LYS A 858 -28.92 -41.17 -32.68
CA LYS A 858 -28.31 -42.27 -31.92
C LYS A 858 -27.55 -41.69 -30.74
N SER A 859 -27.85 -42.25 -29.57
CA SER A 859 -27.02 -42.32 -28.36
C SER A 859 -25.51 -42.24 -28.65
N LEU A 860 -24.84 -41.26 -28.04
CA LEU A 860 -23.44 -41.32 -27.66
C LEU A 860 -23.29 -40.67 -26.27
N ILE A 861 -23.24 -41.53 -25.26
CA ILE A 861 -22.70 -41.24 -23.94
C ILE A 861 -21.18 -41.14 -24.10
N MET A 862 -20.57 -40.07 -23.58
CA MET A 862 -19.15 -40.00 -23.23
C MET A 862 -19.00 -39.21 -21.92
N PRO A 863 -17.95 -39.49 -21.13
CA PRO A 863 -18.00 -39.51 -19.67
C PRO A 863 -17.66 -38.15 -19.04
N LEU A 864 -18.23 -37.91 -17.86
CA LEU A 864 -17.84 -36.82 -16.97
C LEU A 864 -16.43 -37.11 -16.43
N SER A 865 -15.47 -36.27 -16.81
CA SER A 865 -14.10 -36.33 -16.30
C SER A 865 -14.05 -35.89 -14.83
N GLU A 866 -13.17 -36.55 -14.09
CA GLU A 866 -12.94 -36.53 -12.65
C GLU A 866 -12.95 -35.14 -12.01
N VAL A 867 -13.78 -34.98 -10.97
CA VAL A 867 -13.74 -33.85 -10.03
C VAL A 867 -12.62 -34.13 -9.02
N THR A 868 -11.59 -33.29 -9.04
CA THR A 868 -10.53 -33.22 -8.03
C THR A 868 -11.12 -33.01 -6.63
N PRO A 869 -10.61 -33.68 -5.56
CA PRO A 869 -11.13 -33.49 -4.22
C PRO A 869 -10.72 -32.10 -3.70
N LEU A 870 -11.70 -31.33 -3.23
CA LEU A 870 -11.48 -30.08 -2.51
C LEU A 870 -10.74 -30.40 -1.19
N SER A 871 -9.55 -29.83 -1.03
CA SER A 871 -8.71 -29.95 0.17
C SER A 871 -9.45 -29.49 1.42
N GLU A 872 -9.18 -30.16 2.53
CA GLU A 872 -9.69 -29.93 3.89
C GLU A 872 -9.75 -28.45 4.29
N GLN A 873 -10.90 -27.82 4.07
CA GLN A 873 -11.29 -26.55 4.67
C GLN A 873 -12.45 -26.85 5.63
N ILE A 874 -12.25 -26.62 6.92
CA ILE A 874 -13.32 -26.64 7.91
C ILE A 874 -14.17 -25.37 7.67
N LEU A 875 -15.14 -25.45 6.78
CA LEU A 875 -16.16 -24.42 6.57
C LEU A 875 -17.36 -24.73 7.47
N GLN A 876 -17.54 -23.91 8.51
CA GLN A 876 -18.63 -24.01 9.47
C GLN A 876 -19.93 -23.42 8.91
N MET A 877 -21.07 -24.07 9.18
CA MET A 877 -22.41 -23.59 8.79
C MET A 877 -22.68 -22.20 9.41
N ASN A 878 -22.99 -21.18 8.60
CA ASN A 878 -23.15 -19.81 9.07
C ASN A 878 -24.56 -19.57 9.62
N TRP A 879 -24.76 -19.88 10.91
CA TRP A 879 -26.06 -19.70 11.57
C TRP A 879 -26.48 -18.25 11.78
N ALA A 880 -25.53 -17.30 11.78
CA ALA A 880 -25.85 -15.86 11.90
C ALA A 880 -26.67 -15.39 10.69
N LEU A 881 -26.36 -15.95 9.51
CA LEU A 881 -27.08 -15.68 8.27
C LEU A 881 -28.58 -15.99 8.35
N PHE A 882 -28.96 -17.11 8.97
CA PHE A 882 -30.37 -17.49 9.10
C PHE A 882 -31.14 -16.54 10.01
N HIS A 883 -30.48 -15.87 10.96
CA HIS A 883 -31.10 -14.81 11.76
C HIS A 883 -31.25 -13.53 10.94
N GLU A 884 -30.25 -13.14 10.15
CA GLU A 884 -30.32 -11.99 9.24
C GLU A 884 -31.44 -12.15 8.20
N ILE A 885 -31.60 -13.34 7.63
CA ILE A 885 -32.71 -13.67 6.71
C ILE A 885 -34.06 -13.55 7.44
N SER A 886 -34.14 -13.96 8.70
CA SER A 886 -35.39 -13.85 9.48
C SER A 886 -35.78 -12.41 9.72
N ASP A 887 -34.82 -11.54 9.98
CA ASP A 887 -35.08 -10.13 10.26
C ASP A 887 -35.37 -9.37 8.96
N PHE A 888 -34.75 -9.77 7.85
CA PHE A 888 -35.06 -9.28 6.51
C PHE A 888 -36.50 -9.62 6.07
N LEU A 889 -36.98 -10.85 6.31
CA LEU A 889 -38.36 -11.24 5.98
C LEU A 889 -39.41 -10.49 6.82
N LYS A 890 -39.10 -10.14 8.08
CA LYS A 890 -39.95 -9.27 8.90
C LYS A 890 -40.01 -7.84 8.37
N LEU A 891 -38.90 -7.34 7.82
CA LEU A 891 -38.81 -6.02 7.20
C LEU A 891 -39.69 -5.94 5.95
N ILE A 892 -39.66 -6.99 5.11
CA ILE A 892 -40.54 -7.12 3.93
C ILE A 892 -42.02 -7.19 4.33
N SER A 893 -42.33 -7.88 5.44
CA SER A 893 -43.71 -8.03 5.94
C SER A 893 -44.30 -6.75 6.55
N SER A 894 -43.48 -5.72 6.79
CA SER A 894 -43.88 -4.48 7.50
C SER A 894 -43.86 -3.23 6.62
N SER A 895 -43.45 -3.31 5.35
CA SER A 895 -43.47 -2.20 4.40
C SER A 895 -44.69 -2.25 3.47
N GLU A 896 -45.76 -1.54 3.81
CA GLU A 896 -46.76 -1.13 2.82
C GLU A 896 -46.26 0.14 2.11
N ASN A 897 -46.02 0.02 0.79
CA ASN A 897 -45.84 1.09 -0.19
C ASN A 897 -44.71 2.12 0.05
N ASP A 898 -43.51 1.86 -0.47
CA ASP A 898 -42.84 2.79 -1.42
C ASP A 898 -41.54 2.21 -2.03
N GLY A 899 -41.29 2.54 -3.31
CA GLY A 899 -40.01 2.66 -4.05
C GLY A 899 -38.81 1.71 -3.88
N THR A 900 -38.80 0.72 -2.98
CA THR A 900 -37.57 0.06 -2.49
C THR A 900 -37.35 -1.34 -3.07
N PHE A 901 -37.83 -1.63 -4.29
CA PHE A 901 -37.81 -2.99 -4.83
C PHE A 901 -36.46 -3.41 -5.46
N ALA A 902 -35.61 -2.48 -5.90
CA ALA A 902 -34.34 -2.82 -6.58
C ALA A 902 -33.24 -3.36 -5.63
N ASN A 903 -33.12 -2.80 -4.42
CA ASN A 903 -32.14 -3.26 -3.42
C ASN A 903 -32.52 -4.61 -2.78
N ILE A 904 -33.82 -4.89 -2.68
CA ILE A 904 -34.33 -6.17 -2.15
C ILE A 904 -33.94 -7.32 -3.07
N SER A 905 -33.99 -7.15 -4.39
CA SER A 905 -33.61 -8.19 -5.36
C SER A 905 -32.13 -8.58 -5.28
N VAL A 906 -31.23 -7.61 -5.07
CA VAL A 906 -29.78 -7.85 -4.93
C VAL A 906 -29.49 -8.62 -3.63
N VAL A 907 -30.13 -8.26 -2.52
CA VAL A 907 -29.97 -8.94 -1.23
C VAL A 907 -30.54 -10.37 -1.29
N VAL A 908 -31.70 -10.56 -1.92
CA VAL A 908 -32.30 -11.89 -2.13
C VAL A 908 -31.38 -12.79 -2.97
N GLN A 909 -30.72 -12.24 -4.00
CA GLN A 909 -29.79 -13.00 -4.83
C GLN A 909 -28.54 -13.43 -4.06
N LYS A 910 -27.99 -12.55 -3.22
CA LYS A 910 -26.83 -12.87 -2.35
C LYS A 910 -27.18 -13.96 -1.32
N VAL A 911 -28.35 -13.84 -0.68
CA VAL A 911 -28.89 -14.85 0.25
C VAL A 911 -29.07 -16.20 -0.46
N LYS A 912 -29.51 -16.19 -1.72
CA LYS A 912 -29.72 -17.40 -2.53
C LYS A 912 -28.40 -18.13 -2.81
N GLU A 913 -27.35 -17.41 -3.17
CA GLU A 913 -26.01 -17.98 -3.39
C GLU A 913 -25.50 -18.67 -2.13
N GLU A 914 -25.68 -18.05 -0.97
CA GLU A 914 -25.27 -18.63 0.30
C GLU A 914 -26.14 -19.82 0.74
N ILE A 915 -27.46 -19.81 0.54
CA ILE A 915 -28.28 -21.02 0.78
C ILE A 915 -27.80 -22.17 -0.13
N ASN A 916 -27.39 -21.86 -1.36
CA ASN A 916 -26.92 -22.85 -2.31
C ASN A 916 -25.57 -23.46 -1.90
N THR A 917 -24.66 -22.69 -1.27
CA THR A 917 -23.42 -23.24 -0.70
C THR A 917 -23.72 -24.24 0.42
N HIS A 918 -24.71 -23.96 1.28
CA HIS A 918 -25.15 -24.87 2.34
C HIS A 918 -25.84 -26.13 1.81
N ILE A 919 -26.64 -26.02 0.74
CA ILE A 919 -27.23 -27.16 0.02
C ILE A 919 -26.14 -28.07 -0.55
N ASN A 920 -25.13 -27.48 -1.19
CA ASN A 920 -24.00 -28.23 -1.74
C ASN A 920 -23.20 -28.94 -0.65
N PHE A 921 -22.95 -28.27 0.48
CA PHE A 921 -22.29 -28.87 1.66
C PHE A 921 -23.06 -30.09 2.20
N LEU A 922 -24.37 -29.94 2.48
CA LEU A 922 -25.18 -31.04 3.01
C LEU A 922 -25.33 -32.18 2.00
N THR A 923 -25.41 -31.87 0.71
CA THR A 923 -25.43 -32.88 -0.36
C THR A 923 -24.11 -33.64 -0.41
N ALA A 924 -22.96 -32.97 -0.28
CA ALA A 924 -21.65 -33.59 -0.20
C ALA A 924 -21.53 -34.47 1.07
N ALA A 925 -21.95 -33.96 2.23
CA ALA A 925 -21.94 -34.70 3.50
C ALA A 925 -22.79 -35.99 3.45
N ILE A 926 -23.93 -35.96 2.76
CA ILE A 926 -24.81 -37.13 2.58
C ILE A 926 -24.25 -38.14 1.56
N THR A 927 -23.51 -37.67 0.55
CA THR A 927 -22.98 -38.50 -0.56
C THR A 927 -21.59 -39.09 -0.30
N LEU A 928 -21.02 -38.92 0.90
CA LEU A 928 -19.72 -39.49 1.26
C LEU A 928 -19.71 -41.03 1.16
N PRO A 929 -18.66 -41.65 0.59
CA PRO A 929 -18.54 -43.11 0.47
C PRO A 929 -18.54 -43.82 1.83
N ALA A 930 -19.05 -45.06 1.87
CA ALA A 930 -19.31 -45.84 3.09
C ALA A 930 -18.10 -46.03 4.05
N GLY A 931 -16.87 -45.83 3.58
CA GLY A 931 -15.66 -45.87 4.42
C GLY A 931 -15.34 -44.58 5.20
N LYS A 932 -16.08 -43.49 4.97
CA LYS A 932 -15.97 -42.20 5.70
C LYS A 932 -17.36 -41.66 6.14
N LYS A 933 -18.35 -42.53 6.32
CA LYS A 933 -19.66 -42.10 6.85
C LYS A 933 -19.51 -41.65 8.30
N LEU A 934 -20.18 -40.54 8.66
CA LEU A 934 -20.43 -40.22 10.07
C LEU A 934 -21.04 -41.46 10.74
N TYR A 935 -20.53 -41.87 11.92
CA TYR A 935 -21.22 -42.85 12.77
C TYR A 935 -22.50 -42.19 13.34
N ALA A 936 -23.46 -41.94 12.47
CA ALA A 936 -24.71 -41.26 12.76
C ALA A 936 -25.83 -42.29 12.66
N GLY A 937 -26.57 -42.49 13.75
CA GLY A 937 -27.74 -43.38 13.80
C GLY A 937 -28.77 -43.01 12.72
N GLU A 938 -29.60 -43.97 12.28
CA GLU A 938 -30.55 -43.78 11.18
C GLU A 938 -31.45 -42.54 11.32
N ASP A 939 -31.80 -42.16 12.55
CA ASP A 939 -32.58 -40.96 12.84
C ASP A 939 -31.83 -39.66 12.50
N MET A 940 -30.50 -39.64 12.60
CA MET A 940 -29.67 -38.48 12.27
C MET A 940 -29.52 -38.29 10.76
N ILE A 941 -29.41 -39.39 9.99
CA ILE A 941 -29.36 -39.32 8.53
C ILE A 941 -30.70 -38.85 7.98
N LYS A 942 -31.82 -39.29 8.58
CA LYS A 942 -33.15 -38.77 8.25
C LYS A 942 -33.26 -37.27 8.51
N GLU A 943 -32.72 -36.79 9.63
CA GLU A 943 -32.73 -35.37 9.98
C GLU A 943 -31.91 -34.51 9.00
N LEU A 944 -30.73 -34.99 8.57
CA LEU A 944 -29.91 -34.34 7.54
C LEU A 944 -30.62 -34.27 6.18
N HIS A 945 -31.31 -35.34 5.78
CA HIS A 945 -32.10 -35.35 4.54
C HIS A 945 -33.31 -34.40 4.62
N LEU A 946 -34.00 -34.35 5.76
CA LEU A 946 -35.13 -33.44 5.97
C LEU A 946 -34.69 -31.97 5.89
N MET A 947 -33.54 -31.61 6.47
CA MET A 947 -33.02 -30.25 6.35
C MET A 947 -32.56 -29.90 4.93
N LEU A 948 -31.91 -30.83 4.23
CA LEU A 948 -31.55 -30.61 2.83
C LEU A 948 -32.80 -30.32 1.98
N GLN A 949 -33.91 -30.98 2.29
CA GLN A 949 -35.20 -30.73 1.66
C GLN A 949 -35.78 -29.36 2.06
N GLU A 950 -35.76 -28.99 3.34
CA GLU A 950 -36.23 -27.69 3.83
C GLU A 950 -35.41 -26.51 3.25
N LEU A 951 -34.09 -26.66 3.10
CA LEU A 951 -33.22 -25.65 2.48
C LEU A 951 -33.47 -25.51 0.97
N LYS A 952 -33.69 -26.62 0.27
CA LYS A 952 -34.09 -26.60 -1.15
C LYS A 952 -35.45 -25.93 -1.33
N GLN A 953 -36.39 -26.15 -0.41
CA GLN A 953 -37.69 -25.48 -0.40
C GLN A 953 -37.56 -23.99 -0.08
N LEU A 954 -36.73 -23.61 0.89
CA LEU A 954 -36.47 -22.20 1.19
C LEU A 954 -35.82 -21.48 -0.01
N HIS A 955 -34.86 -22.13 -0.67
CA HIS A 955 -34.23 -21.62 -1.90
C HIS A 955 -35.22 -21.44 -3.05
N SER A 956 -36.20 -22.34 -3.21
CA SER A 956 -37.23 -22.19 -4.25
C SER A 956 -38.27 -21.13 -3.92
N LEU A 957 -38.66 -20.99 -2.64
CA LEU A 957 -39.66 -20.00 -2.21
C LEU A 957 -39.14 -18.55 -2.29
N LEU A 958 -37.83 -18.36 -2.41
CA LEU A 958 -37.22 -17.06 -2.69
C LEU A 958 -37.33 -16.65 -4.19
N GLU A 959 -37.96 -17.46 -5.06
CA GLU A 959 -38.21 -17.14 -6.47
C GLU A 959 -39.59 -16.49 -6.76
N THR A 960 -40.55 -16.52 -5.82
CA THR A 960 -41.96 -16.16 -6.05
C THR A 960 -42.35 -14.87 -5.31
N SER A 961 -42.80 -13.85 -6.05
CA SER A 961 -43.16 -12.53 -5.51
C SER A 961 -44.40 -12.58 -4.59
N ASP A 962 -44.23 -12.02 -3.40
CA ASP A 962 -45.20 -11.48 -2.43
C ASP A 962 -46.25 -12.41 -1.77
N SER A 963 -46.41 -13.68 -2.16
CA SER A 963 -47.44 -14.57 -1.56
C SER A 963 -46.93 -15.60 -0.53
N GLU A 964 -45.62 -15.77 -0.33
CA GLU A 964 -45.07 -16.94 0.38
C GLU A 964 -44.16 -16.64 1.57
N VAL A 965 -44.09 -15.38 2.02
CA VAL A 965 -43.24 -14.93 3.15
C VAL A 965 -43.53 -15.70 4.45
N ALA A 966 -44.81 -15.96 4.75
CA ALA A 966 -45.22 -16.73 5.94
C ALA A 966 -44.79 -18.20 5.89
N SER A 967 -44.61 -18.78 4.70
CA SER A 967 -44.11 -20.14 4.51
C SER A 967 -42.59 -20.19 4.64
N ALA A 968 -41.88 -19.18 4.11
CA ALA A 968 -40.45 -19.01 4.31
C ALA A 968 -40.08 -18.81 5.79
N GLU A 969 -40.82 -17.97 6.52
CA GLU A 969 -40.61 -17.78 7.97
C GLU A 969 -40.83 -19.07 8.79
N ARG A 970 -41.83 -19.89 8.41
CA ARG A 970 -42.05 -21.20 9.07
C ARG A 970 -40.87 -22.15 8.84
N LEU A 971 -40.37 -22.24 7.61
CA LEU A 971 -39.22 -23.09 7.29
C LEU A 971 -37.95 -22.61 8.01
N LEU A 972 -37.75 -21.29 8.08
CA LEU A 972 -36.60 -20.70 8.76
C LEU A 972 -36.62 -20.97 10.28
N LYS A 973 -37.80 -20.89 10.91
CA LYS A 973 -37.98 -21.27 12.32
C LYS A 973 -37.76 -22.77 12.54
N SER A 974 -38.20 -23.63 11.61
CA SER A 974 -37.90 -25.08 11.65
C SER A 974 -36.38 -25.32 11.61
N LEU A 975 -35.67 -24.73 10.65
CA LEU A 975 -34.22 -24.85 10.49
C LEU A 975 -33.44 -24.34 11.71
N LEU A 976 -33.81 -23.18 12.25
CA LEU A 976 -33.20 -22.61 13.46
C LEU A 976 -33.46 -23.46 14.71
N SER A 977 -34.64 -24.08 14.83
CA SER A 977 -34.95 -24.96 15.97
C SER A 977 -34.13 -26.26 15.99
N ARG A 978 -33.61 -26.67 14.82
CA ARG A 978 -32.77 -27.87 14.66
C ARG A 978 -31.27 -27.59 14.89
N LYS A 979 -30.86 -26.32 14.97
CA LYS A 979 -29.47 -25.87 15.21
C LYS A 979 -28.75 -26.61 16.35
N PRO A 980 -29.33 -26.78 17.57
CA PRO A 980 -28.60 -27.39 18.69
C PRO A 980 -28.23 -28.85 18.42
N LYS A 981 -29.13 -29.59 17.75
CA LYS A 981 -28.86 -30.98 17.37
C LYS A 981 -27.75 -31.08 16.31
N LEU A 982 -27.63 -30.07 15.44
CA LEU A 982 -26.70 -30.06 14.33
C LEU A 982 -25.30 -29.54 14.68
N GLU A 983 -25.18 -28.54 15.56
CA GLU A 983 -23.87 -28.12 16.10
C GLU A 983 -23.18 -29.25 16.87
N THR A 984 -23.98 -30.10 17.53
CA THR A 984 -23.50 -31.33 18.17
C THR A 984 -23.00 -32.35 17.14
N LEU A 985 -23.54 -32.35 15.90
CA LEU A 985 -23.13 -33.25 14.81
C LEU A 985 -21.91 -32.72 14.03
N LEU A 986 -21.83 -31.41 13.79
CA LEU A 986 -20.71 -30.75 13.11
C LEU A 986 -19.44 -30.72 13.97
N SER A 987 -19.59 -30.62 15.29
CA SER A 987 -18.45 -30.68 16.22
C SER A 987 -17.85 -32.09 16.34
N GLN A 988 -18.60 -33.15 16.03
CA GLN A 988 -18.09 -34.53 15.95
C GLN A 988 -17.32 -34.84 14.64
N CYS A 989 -17.33 -33.93 13.65
CA CYS A 989 -16.60 -34.07 12.39
C CYS A 989 -15.13 -33.61 12.44
N ILE A 990 -14.66 -33.12 13.59
CA ILE A 990 -13.26 -32.74 13.79
C ILE A 990 -12.51 -33.99 14.27
N VAL A 991 -11.87 -34.70 13.36
CA VAL A 991 -10.92 -35.78 13.72
C VAL A 991 -9.61 -35.11 14.20
N PRO A 992 -9.03 -35.48 15.35
CA PRO A 992 -7.70 -35.03 15.74
C PRO A 992 -6.64 -35.70 14.84
N GLU A 993 -5.58 -34.98 14.48
CA GLU A 993 -4.40 -35.56 13.83
C GLU A 993 -3.82 -36.69 14.70
N ASP A 994 -3.76 -37.91 14.17
CA ASP A 994 -3.14 -39.06 14.82
C ASP A 994 -1.63 -38.82 14.98
N ASN A 995 -1.19 -38.74 16.24
CA ASN A 995 0.18 -38.98 16.65
C ASN A 995 0.52 -40.45 16.38
N ASN A 996 1.37 -40.72 15.39
CA ASN A 996 2.05 -42.00 15.29
C ASN A 996 3.32 -41.96 16.15
N ASP A 997 3.27 -42.61 17.32
CA ASP A 997 4.43 -43.34 17.81
C ASP A 997 4.02 -44.49 18.77
N CYS A 998 4.61 -45.65 18.48
CA CYS A 998 4.90 -46.80 19.36
C CYS A 998 3.76 -47.77 19.74
N GLU A 999 3.77 -48.96 19.13
CA GLU A 999 4.24 -50.23 19.74
C GLU A 999 3.52 -51.43 19.09
N GLU A 1000 4.26 -52.30 18.40
CA GLU A 1000 3.83 -53.71 18.27
C GLU A 1000 4.99 -54.67 18.53
N LYS A 1001 4.83 -55.45 19.61
CA LYS A 1001 5.63 -56.61 19.95
C LYS A 1001 5.14 -57.83 19.16
N GLY A 1002 6.08 -58.53 18.52
CA GLY A 1002 6.25 -59.97 18.76
C GLY A 1002 5.81 -60.97 17.68
N ASN A 1003 6.83 -61.65 17.14
CA ASN A 1003 6.87 -63.00 16.55
C ASN A 1003 6.36 -63.14 15.09
N THR A 1004 7.09 -63.72 14.12
CA THR A 1004 7.82 -65.01 14.18
C THR A 1004 8.77 -65.16 12.96
N VAL A 1005 10.06 -65.44 13.22
CA VAL A 1005 11.00 -66.40 12.57
C VAL A 1005 10.93 -66.65 11.03
N CYS A 1006 12.00 -66.35 10.26
CA CYS A 1006 13.10 -67.29 9.87
C CYS A 1006 13.98 -66.78 8.69
N GLY A 1007 15.30 -67.04 8.76
CA GLY A 1007 16.28 -67.03 7.64
C GLY A 1007 17.16 -65.77 7.56
N GLU A 1008 18.31 -65.71 8.27
CA GLU A 1008 19.68 -66.04 7.77
C GLU A 1008 20.14 -65.16 6.59
N VAL A 1009 21.34 -64.58 6.47
CA VAL A 1009 22.68 -64.52 7.10
C VAL A 1009 23.35 -63.41 6.23
N GLU A 1010 24.06 -62.37 6.69
CA GLU A 1010 25.46 -62.38 7.14
C GLU A 1010 25.91 -60.92 7.40
N LYS A 1011 26.42 -60.66 8.62
CA LYS A 1011 27.69 -60.00 8.99
C LYS A 1011 28.22 -58.77 8.19
N ILE A 1012 28.90 -57.76 8.75
CA ILE A 1012 29.38 -57.41 10.11
C ILE A 1012 29.99 -55.98 9.97
N GLU A 1013 29.76 -55.16 11.00
CA GLU A 1013 30.63 -54.12 11.60
C GLU A 1013 31.22 -52.93 10.79
N LEU A 1014 30.77 -51.74 11.21
CA LEU A 1014 31.58 -50.53 11.48
C LEU A 1014 32.81 -50.87 12.36
N PRO A 1015 33.94 -50.12 12.29
CA PRO A 1015 34.11 -49.10 13.34
C PRO A 1015 34.96 -47.85 13.00
N SER A 1016 34.53 -46.76 13.65
CA SER A 1016 35.28 -45.69 14.35
C SER A 1016 36.77 -45.39 14.08
N ALA A 1017 37.00 -44.10 13.83
CA ALA A 1017 37.84 -43.16 14.58
C ALA A 1017 39.38 -43.27 14.67
N THR A 1018 39.95 -42.07 14.88
CA THR A 1018 41.22 -41.69 15.54
C THR A 1018 42.52 -41.50 14.72
N THR A 1019 42.84 -40.21 14.53
CA THR A 1019 44.06 -39.47 14.96
C THR A 1019 45.46 -39.71 14.38
N ASN A 1020 46.14 -38.55 14.26
CA ASN A 1020 47.58 -38.22 14.39
C ASN A 1020 48.39 -38.09 13.09
N VAL A 1021 48.86 -36.88 12.71
CA VAL A 1021 49.92 -35.98 13.26
C VAL A 1021 51.29 -36.25 12.60
N GLU A 1022 52.02 -35.15 12.39
CA GLU A 1022 53.43 -34.96 11.98
C GLU A 1022 53.72 -34.72 10.49
N SER A 1023 54.69 -33.90 10.07
CA SER A 1023 55.39 -32.70 10.58
C SER A 1023 56.41 -32.25 9.50
N ASN A 1024 56.82 -30.97 9.54
CA ASN A 1024 58.13 -30.41 9.11
C ASN A 1024 58.47 -30.30 7.59
N ASN A 1025 59.21 -29.29 7.08
CA ASN A 1025 59.73 -27.98 7.54
C ASN A 1025 60.44 -27.26 6.36
N GLN A 1026 60.76 -25.96 6.55
CA GLN A 1026 61.81 -25.11 5.90
C GLN A 1026 61.56 -24.45 4.52
N VAL A 1027 62.11 -23.29 4.15
CA VAL A 1027 62.55 -21.97 4.72
C VAL A 1027 63.05 -21.13 3.51
N ALA A 1028 63.18 -19.80 3.68
CA ALA A 1028 63.88 -18.80 2.82
C ALA A 1028 63.00 -18.06 1.77
N GLU A 1029 63.11 -16.77 1.48
CA GLU A 1029 63.93 -15.64 1.95
C GLU A 1029 63.30 -14.31 1.43
N ARG A 1030 63.68 -13.19 2.05
CA ARG A 1030 63.26 -11.80 1.73
C ARG A 1030 63.82 -11.30 0.38
N LYS A 1031 63.11 -10.36 -0.29
CA LYS A 1031 63.58 -8.98 -0.65
C LYS A 1031 62.62 -8.21 -1.60
N GLN A 1032 62.23 -7.00 -1.19
CA GLN A 1032 61.85 -5.84 -2.05
C GLN A 1032 63.11 -5.26 -2.79
N PRO A 1033 63.12 -4.15 -3.59
CA PRO A 1033 62.09 -3.11 -3.91
C PRO A 1033 62.06 -2.58 -5.37
N GLY A 1034 61.15 -1.64 -5.71
CA GLY A 1034 61.20 -0.96 -7.02
C GLY A 1034 60.23 0.19 -7.30
N LYS A 1035 60.52 1.37 -6.72
CA LYS A 1035 60.12 2.76 -7.05
C LYS A 1035 59.42 3.05 -8.41
N GLY A 1036 58.22 3.64 -8.34
CA GLY A 1036 57.91 5.05 -8.67
C GLY A 1036 57.98 5.59 -10.12
N LYS A 1037 56.89 6.22 -10.58
CA LYS A 1037 56.89 7.65 -11.05
C LYS A 1037 55.48 8.19 -11.30
N LYS A 1038 55.27 9.42 -10.78
CA LYS A 1038 54.15 10.35 -11.00
C LYS A 1038 54.32 11.11 -12.33
N SER A 1039 53.22 11.48 -13.00
CA SER A 1039 52.99 12.78 -13.68
C SER A 1039 51.73 12.70 -14.56
N LYS A 1040 50.87 13.70 -14.77
CA LYS A 1040 50.63 15.05 -14.22
C LYS A 1040 49.26 15.48 -14.78
N LYS A 1041 48.60 16.37 -14.04
CA LYS A 1041 47.39 17.13 -14.40
C LYS A 1041 47.64 18.13 -15.54
N HIS A 1042 46.60 18.41 -16.32
CA HIS A 1042 46.14 19.74 -16.82
C HIS A 1042 44.67 19.55 -17.24
N LYS A 1043 43.61 20.22 -16.78
CA LYS A 1043 43.28 21.58 -16.30
C LYS A 1043 43.42 22.69 -17.36
N GLY A 1044 42.27 23.18 -17.85
CA GLY A 1044 42.09 24.48 -18.53
C GLY A 1044 40.86 24.48 -19.45
N LYS A 1045 39.69 24.95 -19.01
CA LYS A 1045 39.18 26.34 -19.17
C LYS A 1045 38.81 26.73 -20.63
N GLY A 1046 37.50 26.76 -20.90
CA GLY A 1046 36.76 28.02 -21.03
C GLY A 1046 36.52 28.62 -22.43
N LYS A 1047 35.25 29.02 -22.61
CA LYS A 1047 34.67 30.15 -23.38
C LYS A 1047 34.16 29.93 -24.81
N LYS A 1048 32.88 30.32 -24.93
CA LYS A 1048 32.22 31.08 -26.00
C LYS A 1048 32.21 30.49 -27.41
N LYS A 1049 31.04 30.06 -27.86
CA LYS A 1049 30.18 30.87 -28.74
C LYS A 1049 28.73 30.46 -28.55
#